data_AF-A0A9D8N009-F1
#
_entry.id   AF-A0A9D8N009-F1
#
_cell.length_a   1.000
_cell.length_b   1.000
_cell.length_c   1.000
_cell.angle_alpha   90.00
_cell.angle_beta   90.00
_cell.angle_gamma   90.00
#
_symmetry.space_group_name_H-M   'P 1'
#
loop_
_entity.id
_entity.type
_entity.pdbx_description
1 polymer ?
#
loop_
_entity_poly.entity_id
_entity_poly.type
_entity_poly.pdbx_seq_one_letter_code
_entity_poly.pdbx_strand_id
1 'polypeptide(L)'
;MTAQDVSVSKARFQKGDDMSWAKPETNDANWKTIDMTQNWDDQGYAINNAYGWYRVHLTIPSSLLKGAQQEKFVIFDLPKADDVDECYLNGKLIGKTGGMPGDAGGYKSAWSLPRSYPVDVKTGGIKWDQDNVIAIRVYNGGEPGGLFERPLSIRIPSALDGLTMNFTDVNDGNAHCDIVLGNTYPVVQNGKLDISITDRETGAVLSKQSKKMSVKKDKPVRVSVPYDKKKVCVLTTQYTDSKTGKTITKRLPLKYILTPAAPATPRFNSVPLFGVRPNSPVIYRFPVSGERPMKFTCADLPAGLKLKEADGVLSGKIEKPGDYTFTVVAENAKGKASQKFTLKVGDRMIGLTPPMGWNSWNCWALSVSQEKVMSSAQALLDKGLADYGYCYMNIDDGWEAEKRNADGTIAVNDKFPSMKALGDWLHERGLKFGIYSSPGDYTCGGYLGSIDHEKQDAESYNSWGIDYLKYDWCGYGREHAKEKDKGVASYVRPYLLMQKFLRDQPRDIFYSLCQYGMANVWEWGRFVDANSWRTTGDITDTWRSMYDIGFRKQAGLAEYAAPGHWNDPDMLIVGKVGWSSNLRDSRLTPDEQYTHITLWTLLASNMLIGCDIAQMDDFTVGLLCNHEVNLINQDVLGKQADRVSKDGDIEVWARPLSDGSQAIGIFNVGTDDVKVDIKKYVSSSMSIRDLWRQKDLSANELTCTIPTHGCKYLKVKQMTIDN
;
A
#
# COMPACT_ATOMS: atom_id res chain seq x y z
N MET A 1 25.16 13.42 -34.67
CA MET A 1 23.81 13.59 -34.10
C MET A 1 22.81 13.18 -35.16
N THR A 2 22.25 11.98 -35.09
CA THR A 2 21.13 11.58 -35.95
C THR A 2 19.85 11.88 -35.19
N ALA A 3 19.06 12.86 -35.63
CA ALA A 3 17.76 13.19 -35.07
C ALA A 3 16.84 11.97 -35.21
N GLN A 4 16.73 11.14 -34.16
CA GLN A 4 15.89 9.92 -34.18
C GLN A 4 14.54 10.11 -33.50
N ASP A 5 14.38 11.16 -32.67
CA ASP A 5 13.16 11.41 -31.90
C ASP A 5 12.78 12.89 -31.96
N VAL A 6 11.47 13.18 -32.03
CA VAL A 6 10.90 14.50 -31.75
C VAL A 6 10.25 14.43 -30.37
N SER A 7 10.55 15.38 -29.48
CA SER A 7 10.02 15.40 -28.12
C SER A 7 9.46 16.77 -27.76
N VAL A 8 8.22 16.82 -27.25
CA VAL A 8 7.52 18.07 -26.91
C VAL A 8 6.82 17.93 -25.56
N SER A 9 7.15 18.81 -24.62
CA SER A 9 6.52 18.81 -23.28
C SER A 9 5.37 19.81 -23.16
N LYS A 10 5.31 20.85 -24.00
CA LYS A 10 4.28 21.90 -23.88
C LYS A 10 3.19 21.73 -24.93
N ALA A 11 1.96 22.03 -24.54
CA ALA A 11 0.80 22.05 -25.41
C ALA A 11 -0.05 23.30 -25.21
N ARG A 12 -0.89 23.61 -26.19
CA ARG A 12 -2.04 24.50 -26.04
C ARG A 12 -3.15 23.73 -25.33
N PHE A 13 -3.80 24.35 -24.35
CA PHE A 13 -4.77 23.70 -23.48
C PHE A 13 -6.10 24.44 -23.41
N GLN A 14 -7.18 23.68 -23.47
CA GLN A 14 -8.54 24.16 -23.30
C GLN A 14 -9.36 23.20 -22.45
N LYS A 15 -10.15 23.76 -21.54
CA LYS A 15 -11.11 23.02 -20.71
C LYS A 15 -12.39 22.78 -21.50
N GLY A 16 -13.03 21.63 -21.28
CA GLY A 16 -14.29 21.27 -21.91
C GLY A 16 -14.14 20.16 -22.94
N ASP A 17 -15.22 19.89 -23.66
CA ASP A 17 -15.29 18.76 -24.57
C ASP A 17 -15.97 19.14 -25.89
N ASP A 18 -15.16 19.53 -26.87
CA ASP A 18 -15.63 19.87 -28.21
C ASP A 18 -14.80 19.12 -29.25
N MET A 19 -15.43 18.16 -29.92
CA MET A 19 -14.82 17.33 -30.96
C MET A 19 -14.31 18.14 -32.16
N SER A 20 -14.75 19.38 -32.36
CA SER A 20 -14.17 20.26 -33.37
C SER A 20 -12.69 20.54 -33.09
N TRP A 21 -12.25 20.48 -31.82
CA TRP A 21 -10.87 20.70 -31.43
C TRP A 21 -9.91 19.57 -31.83
N ALA A 22 -10.40 18.45 -32.37
CA ALA A 22 -9.55 17.46 -33.03
C ALA A 22 -9.05 17.94 -34.41
N LYS A 23 -9.78 18.84 -35.07
CA LYS A 23 -9.53 19.24 -36.46
C LYS A 23 -8.28 20.12 -36.56
N PRO A 24 -7.44 19.96 -37.59
CA PRO A 24 -6.22 20.75 -37.72
C PRO A 24 -6.48 22.25 -37.94
N GLU A 25 -7.66 22.63 -38.44
CA GLU A 25 -8.04 24.02 -38.72
C GLU A 25 -8.47 24.81 -37.48
N THR A 26 -8.66 24.15 -36.32
CA THR A 26 -9.07 24.84 -35.10
C THR A 26 -8.00 25.83 -34.65
N ASN A 27 -8.39 27.09 -34.48
CA ASN A 27 -7.51 28.14 -34.00
C ASN A 27 -7.31 28.04 -32.48
N ASP A 28 -6.11 27.63 -32.07
CA ASP A 28 -5.70 27.51 -30.67
C ASP A 28 -4.67 28.58 -30.24
N ALA A 29 -4.47 29.63 -31.05
CA ALA A 29 -3.49 30.68 -30.77
C ALA A 29 -3.71 31.38 -29.42
N ASN A 30 -4.97 31.48 -28.99
CA ASN A 30 -5.38 32.09 -27.72
C ASN A 30 -5.49 31.09 -26.56
N TRP A 31 -5.24 29.80 -26.80
CA TRP A 31 -5.26 28.79 -25.74
C TRP A 31 -4.04 28.95 -24.85
N LYS A 32 -4.23 28.72 -23.55
CA LYS A 32 -3.14 28.80 -22.59
C LYS A 32 -2.16 27.66 -22.81
N THR A 33 -0.90 27.89 -22.46
CA THR A 33 0.12 26.84 -22.51
C THR A 33 0.05 26.01 -21.23
N ILE A 34 0.21 24.70 -21.37
CA ILE A 34 0.33 23.75 -20.26
C ILE A 34 1.55 22.86 -20.48
N ASP A 35 2.17 22.41 -19.40
CA ASP A 35 3.20 21.38 -19.41
C ASP A 35 2.51 20.00 -19.28
N MET A 36 2.63 19.16 -20.31
CA MET A 36 2.04 17.82 -20.34
C MET A 36 2.78 16.83 -19.44
N THR A 37 3.90 17.22 -18.83
CA THR A 37 4.63 16.36 -17.88
C THR A 37 4.09 16.46 -16.44
N GLN A 38 3.15 17.38 -16.21
CA GLN A 38 2.56 17.66 -14.90
C GLN A 38 1.03 17.65 -15.02
N ASN A 39 0.34 17.19 -13.97
CA ASN A 39 -1.13 17.23 -13.94
C ASN A 39 -1.64 18.67 -14.10
N TRP A 40 -2.86 18.82 -14.62
CA TRP A 40 -3.43 20.13 -14.87
C TRP A 40 -3.78 20.87 -13.56
N ASP A 41 -4.09 20.15 -12.47
CA ASP A 41 -4.43 20.74 -11.18
C ASP A 41 -3.23 21.43 -10.53
N ASP A 42 -2.07 20.76 -10.58
CA ASP A 42 -0.79 21.29 -10.07
C ASP A 42 -0.37 22.57 -10.81
N GLN A 43 -0.90 22.77 -12.02
CA GLN A 43 -0.66 23.93 -12.86
C GLN A 43 -1.78 25.00 -12.77
N GLY A 44 -2.71 24.86 -11.82
CA GLY A 44 -3.78 25.82 -11.57
C GLY A 44 -4.98 25.69 -12.51
N TYR A 45 -5.11 24.56 -13.21
CA TYR A 45 -6.24 24.26 -14.08
C TYR A 45 -7.24 23.29 -13.44
N ALA A 46 -7.70 23.56 -12.22
CA ALA A 46 -8.84 22.82 -11.65
C ALA A 46 -10.02 22.82 -12.63
N ILE A 47 -10.47 21.65 -13.08
CA ILE A 47 -11.50 21.54 -14.12
C ILE A 47 -12.83 21.11 -13.49
N ASN A 48 -13.87 21.93 -13.66
CA ASN A 48 -15.23 21.60 -13.22
C ASN A 48 -15.98 20.67 -14.19
N ASN A 49 -15.32 20.29 -15.28
CA ASN A 49 -15.78 19.38 -16.32
C ASN A 49 -14.64 18.37 -16.51
N ALA A 50 -14.88 17.08 -16.38
CA ALA A 50 -13.82 16.07 -16.37
C ALA A 50 -13.04 15.92 -17.70
N TYR A 51 -13.19 16.84 -18.64
CA TYR A 51 -12.52 16.87 -19.94
C TYR A 51 -11.52 18.03 -20.09
N GLY A 52 -10.38 17.70 -20.68
CA GLY A 52 -9.37 18.66 -21.12
C GLY A 52 -8.78 18.27 -22.48
N TRP A 53 -8.47 19.27 -23.30
CA TRP A 53 -7.87 19.08 -24.61
C TRP A 53 -6.49 19.72 -24.69
N TYR A 54 -5.53 18.96 -25.21
CA TYR A 54 -4.17 19.37 -25.46
C TYR A 54 -3.94 19.41 -26.97
N ARG A 55 -3.34 20.48 -27.49
CA ARG A 55 -2.96 20.62 -28.89
C ARG A 55 -1.48 20.94 -29.04
N VAL A 56 -0.80 20.17 -29.87
CA VAL A 56 0.63 20.31 -30.14
C VAL A 56 0.84 20.51 -31.63
N HIS A 57 1.50 21.61 -31.99
CA HIS A 57 1.99 21.89 -33.33
C HIS A 57 3.46 21.50 -33.41
N LEU A 58 3.81 20.65 -34.37
CA LEU A 58 5.20 20.21 -34.56
C LEU A 58 5.48 19.75 -35.99
N THR A 59 6.74 19.91 -36.40
CA THR A 59 7.23 19.34 -37.66
C THR A 59 7.81 17.96 -37.42
N ILE A 60 7.30 16.96 -38.15
CA ILE A 60 7.83 15.59 -38.15
C ILE A 60 8.75 15.47 -39.37
N PRO A 61 10.09 15.45 -39.21
CA PRO A 61 10.98 15.48 -40.35
C PRO A 61 11.04 14.10 -41.03
N SER A 62 10.98 14.06 -42.36
CA SER A 62 11.10 12.81 -43.15
C SER A 62 12.44 12.11 -42.94
N SER A 63 13.45 12.86 -42.48
CA SER A 63 14.76 12.33 -42.09
C SER A 63 14.69 11.31 -40.96
N LEU A 64 13.59 11.24 -40.19
CA LEU A 64 13.34 10.16 -39.21
C LEU A 64 13.36 8.77 -39.86
N LEU A 65 12.91 8.66 -41.12
CA LEU A 65 12.88 7.39 -41.84
C LEU A 65 14.26 6.97 -42.35
N LYS A 66 15.25 7.87 -42.38
CA LYS A 66 16.57 7.59 -42.96
C LYS A 66 17.36 6.63 -42.06
N GLY A 67 17.53 5.39 -42.52
CA GLY A 67 18.19 4.33 -41.74
C GLY A 67 17.28 3.70 -40.69
N ALA A 68 15.97 3.92 -40.80
CA ALA A 68 14.94 3.25 -40.01
C ALA A 68 14.99 1.73 -40.23
N GLN A 69 14.88 0.98 -39.14
CA GLN A 69 14.85 -0.49 -39.20
C GLN A 69 13.45 -1.04 -39.39
N GLN A 70 12.45 -0.22 -39.09
CA GLN A 70 11.03 -0.46 -39.25
C GLN A 70 10.41 0.77 -39.91
N GLU A 71 10.37 0.78 -41.23
CA GLU A 71 9.88 1.93 -42.03
C GLU A 71 8.35 1.97 -42.16
N LYS A 72 7.65 0.99 -41.59
CA LYS A 72 6.20 0.86 -41.78
C LYS A 72 5.39 1.73 -40.83
N PHE A 73 5.92 2.00 -39.64
CA PHE A 73 5.22 2.73 -38.59
C PHE A 73 6.10 3.81 -37.96
N VAL A 74 5.46 4.85 -37.45
CA VAL A 74 6.00 5.83 -36.51
C VAL A 74 5.22 5.68 -35.20
N ILE A 75 5.89 5.63 -34.07
CA ILE A 75 5.23 5.52 -32.76
C ILE A 75 5.06 6.90 -32.17
N PHE A 76 3.82 7.20 -31.77
CA PHE A 76 3.45 8.36 -30.96
C PHE A 76 3.32 7.90 -29.51
N ASP A 77 4.37 8.13 -28.72
CA ASP A 77 4.39 7.88 -27.29
C ASP A 77 3.87 9.12 -26.55
N LEU A 78 2.64 9.04 -26.03
CA LEU A 78 2.05 10.16 -25.30
C LEU A 78 2.54 10.21 -23.83
N PRO A 79 2.41 11.38 -23.18
CA PRO A 79 2.37 11.45 -21.73
C PRO A 79 1.36 10.46 -21.16
N LYS A 80 1.52 10.05 -19.89
CA LYS A 80 0.43 9.30 -19.24
C LYS A 80 -0.77 10.21 -19.11
N ALA A 81 -1.96 9.67 -19.30
CA ALA A 81 -3.20 10.34 -18.98
C ALA A 81 -3.75 9.80 -17.65
N ASP A 82 -4.29 10.69 -16.83
CA ASP A 82 -5.12 10.27 -15.72
C ASP A 82 -6.46 9.79 -16.30
N ASP A 83 -6.67 8.49 -16.19
CA ASP A 83 -7.73 7.67 -16.81
C ASP A 83 -7.67 7.44 -18.32
N VAL A 84 -8.31 8.28 -19.14
CA VAL A 84 -8.67 7.94 -20.54
C VAL A 84 -8.21 9.00 -21.51
N ASP A 85 -7.70 8.59 -22.67
CA ASP A 85 -7.33 9.50 -23.75
C ASP A 85 -7.79 9.03 -25.14
N GLU A 86 -8.06 10.00 -26.01
CA GLU A 86 -8.16 9.86 -27.46
C GLU A 86 -7.17 10.81 -28.12
N CYS A 87 -6.39 10.30 -29.08
CA CYS A 87 -5.36 11.07 -29.76
C CYS A 87 -5.62 11.16 -31.26
N TYR A 88 -5.57 12.37 -31.78
CA TYR A 88 -5.83 12.69 -33.18
C TYR A 88 -4.59 13.31 -33.81
N LEU A 89 -4.19 12.80 -34.97
CA LEU A 89 -3.17 13.40 -35.83
C LEU A 89 -3.86 14.04 -37.03
N ASN A 90 -3.75 15.36 -37.17
CA ASN A 90 -4.36 16.12 -38.25
C ASN A 90 -5.86 15.80 -38.42
N GLY A 91 -6.60 15.67 -37.31
CA GLY A 91 -8.03 15.35 -37.30
C GLY A 91 -8.37 13.86 -37.42
N LYS A 92 -7.40 12.99 -37.67
CA LYS A 92 -7.60 11.53 -37.75
C LYS A 92 -7.27 10.88 -36.42
N LEU A 93 -8.19 10.10 -35.84
CA LEU A 93 -7.92 9.31 -34.64
C LEU A 93 -6.80 8.30 -34.91
N ILE A 94 -5.73 8.37 -34.12
CA ILE A 94 -4.57 7.47 -34.23
C ILE A 94 -4.48 6.48 -33.06
N GLY A 95 -5.16 6.75 -31.95
CA GLY A 95 -5.17 5.85 -30.82
C GLY A 95 -6.11 6.31 -29.71
N LYS A 96 -6.45 5.35 -28.85
CA LYS A 96 -7.32 5.52 -27.69
C LYS A 96 -6.91 4.52 -26.61
N THR A 97 -6.92 4.95 -25.36
CA THR A 97 -6.68 4.09 -24.20
C THR A 97 -7.78 4.33 -23.17
N GLY A 98 -8.42 3.25 -22.70
CA GLY A 98 -9.61 3.30 -21.84
C GLY A 98 -10.93 3.48 -22.61
N GLY A 99 -12.01 3.79 -21.88
CA GLY A 99 -13.35 4.05 -22.43
C GLY A 99 -13.83 5.45 -22.07
N MET A 100 -14.19 6.25 -23.07
CA MET A 100 -14.80 7.56 -22.88
C MET A 100 -16.27 7.40 -22.42
N PRO A 101 -16.85 8.35 -21.67
CA PRO A 101 -18.24 8.29 -21.24
C PRO A 101 -19.26 8.02 -22.35
N GLY A 102 -19.00 8.50 -23.57
CA GLY A 102 -19.87 8.31 -24.74
C GLY A 102 -19.72 6.96 -25.47
N ASP A 103 -18.83 6.07 -25.03
CA ASP A 103 -18.64 4.77 -25.67
C ASP A 103 -19.77 3.79 -25.34
N ALA A 104 -19.96 2.78 -26.20
CA ALA A 104 -20.97 1.72 -26.02
C ALA A 104 -20.80 0.89 -24.72
N GLY A 105 -19.70 1.06 -23.98
CA GLY A 105 -19.45 0.45 -22.67
C GLY A 105 -19.24 1.47 -21.55
N GLY A 106 -19.55 2.75 -21.79
CA GLY A 106 -19.35 3.85 -20.86
C GLY A 106 -17.89 4.10 -20.50
N TYR A 107 -17.73 4.92 -19.46
CA TYR A 107 -16.42 5.27 -18.91
C TYR A 107 -15.69 4.03 -18.37
N LYS A 108 -14.42 3.86 -18.79
CA LYS A 108 -13.51 2.81 -18.29
C LYS A 108 -12.13 3.41 -18.10
N SER A 109 -11.74 3.63 -16.84
CA SER A 109 -10.41 4.12 -16.51
C SER A 109 -9.30 3.22 -17.08
N ALA A 110 -8.22 3.84 -17.52
CA ALA A 110 -6.99 3.18 -17.94
C ALA A 110 -5.73 3.94 -17.50
N TRP A 111 -5.81 4.63 -16.35
CA TRP A 111 -4.78 5.56 -15.86
C TRP A 111 -3.36 4.96 -15.86
N SER A 112 -3.26 3.67 -15.53
CA SER A 112 -1.99 2.95 -15.40
C SER A 112 -1.39 2.44 -16.72
N LEU A 113 -2.12 2.50 -17.84
CA LEU A 113 -1.65 1.95 -19.12
C LEU A 113 -0.73 2.94 -19.86
N PRO A 114 0.34 2.47 -20.53
CA PRO A 114 1.14 3.32 -21.39
C PRO A 114 0.38 3.70 -22.66
N ARG A 115 0.64 4.91 -23.17
CA ARG A 115 0.03 5.43 -24.41
C ARG A 115 1.08 5.42 -25.50
N SER A 116 0.95 4.46 -26.43
CA SER A 116 1.88 4.25 -27.53
C SER A 116 1.08 3.88 -28.78
N TYR A 117 0.97 4.82 -29.71
CA TYR A 117 0.11 4.68 -30.89
C TYR A 117 0.96 4.53 -32.16
N PRO A 118 1.03 3.32 -32.75
CA PRO A 118 1.73 3.11 -34.01
C PRO A 118 0.89 3.66 -35.17
N VAL A 119 1.48 4.56 -35.94
CA VAL A 119 0.87 5.24 -37.07
C VAL A 119 1.58 4.80 -38.35
N ASP A 120 0.81 4.29 -39.31
CA ASP A 120 1.37 3.84 -40.60
C ASP A 120 1.96 5.02 -41.38
N VAL A 121 3.20 4.89 -41.85
CA VAL A 121 3.96 5.97 -42.49
C VAL A 121 3.28 6.51 -43.76
N LYS A 122 2.52 5.66 -44.47
CA LYS A 122 1.88 6.02 -45.75
C LYS A 122 0.44 6.47 -45.57
N THR A 123 -0.31 5.82 -44.67
CA THR A 123 -1.76 5.97 -44.54
C THR A 123 -2.18 6.65 -43.23
N GLY A 124 -1.23 6.89 -42.33
CA GLY A 124 -1.46 7.45 -41.01
C GLY A 124 -1.75 8.95 -40.98
N GLY A 125 -1.57 9.66 -42.10
CA GLY A 125 -1.87 11.10 -42.18
C GLY A 125 -0.76 12.02 -41.66
N ILE A 126 0.47 11.52 -41.55
CA ILE A 126 1.65 12.32 -41.22
C ILE A 126 1.96 13.26 -42.39
N LYS A 127 2.05 14.56 -42.12
CA LYS A 127 2.53 15.58 -43.06
C LYS A 127 4.03 15.76 -42.86
N TRP A 128 4.83 14.99 -43.59
CA TRP A 128 6.29 15.03 -43.47
C TRP A 128 6.85 16.42 -43.81
N ASP A 129 7.81 16.87 -43.00
CA ASP A 129 8.50 18.15 -43.13
C ASP A 129 7.57 19.38 -43.12
N GLN A 130 6.35 19.20 -42.61
CA GLN A 130 5.31 20.23 -42.49
C GLN A 130 4.75 20.26 -41.07
N ASP A 131 3.95 21.28 -40.77
CA ASP A 131 3.25 21.38 -39.49
C ASP A 131 2.19 20.27 -39.36
N ASN A 132 2.27 19.55 -38.25
CA ASN A 132 1.30 18.55 -37.84
C ASN A 132 0.62 19.02 -36.57
N VAL A 133 -0.69 18.80 -36.48
CA VAL A 133 -1.48 19.04 -35.27
C VAL A 133 -1.75 17.71 -34.60
N ILE A 134 -1.33 17.59 -33.36
CA ILE A 134 -1.70 16.48 -32.48
C ILE A 134 -2.67 17.03 -31.44
N ALA A 135 -3.90 16.52 -31.46
CA ALA A 135 -4.92 16.86 -30.47
C ALA A 135 -5.17 15.66 -29.56
N ILE A 136 -5.05 15.84 -28.26
CA ILE A 136 -5.24 14.81 -27.24
C ILE A 136 -6.42 15.24 -26.37
N ARG A 137 -7.48 14.45 -26.39
CA ARG A 137 -8.66 14.60 -25.54
C ARG A 137 -8.49 13.69 -24.35
N VAL A 138 -8.58 14.23 -23.13
CA VAL A 138 -8.46 13.47 -21.88
C VAL A 138 -9.76 13.56 -21.11
N TYR A 139 -10.19 12.44 -20.53
CA TYR A 139 -11.28 12.38 -19.55
C TYR A 139 -10.81 11.69 -18.27
N ASN A 140 -11.00 12.31 -17.11
CA ASN A 140 -10.43 11.86 -15.83
C ASN A 140 -11.47 11.55 -14.73
N GLY A 141 -12.70 11.20 -15.11
CA GLY A 141 -13.71 10.74 -14.15
C GLY A 141 -14.24 11.78 -13.14
N GLY A 142 -13.77 13.03 -13.17
CA GLY A 142 -14.18 14.09 -12.25
C GLY A 142 -13.25 14.32 -11.05
N GLU A 143 -12.08 13.67 -11.04
CA GLU A 143 -11.03 13.89 -10.02
C GLU A 143 -10.02 14.96 -10.48
N PRO A 144 -8.98 15.29 -9.71
CA PRO A 144 -7.77 15.92 -10.25
C PRO A 144 -7.09 15.01 -11.30
N GLY A 145 -6.39 15.53 -12.30
CA GLY A 145 -5.68 14.70 -13.28
C GLY A 145 -5.07 15.42 -14.47
N GLY A 146 -5.17 14.78 -15.65
CA GLY A 146 -4.62 15.28 -16.92
C GLY A 146 -3.46 14.46 -17.47
N LEU A 147 -2.67 15.07 -18.35
CA LEU A 147 -1.43 14.46 -18.84
C LEU A 147 -0.28 14.65 -17.85
N PHE A 148 0.56 13.64 -17.64
CA PHE A 148 1.70 13.71 -16.73
C PHE A 148 2.86 12.76 -17.08
N GLU A 149 3.93 12.84 -16.27
CA GLU A 149 5.10 11.95 -16.19
C GLU A 149 6.17 12.16 -17.28
N ARG A 150 5.78 12.38 -18.54
CA ARG A 150 6.75 12.46 -19.64
C ARG A 150 6.27 13.31 -20.81
N PRO A 151 7.17 13.86 -21.63
CA PRO A 151 6.80 14.55 -22.86
C PRO A 151 6.13 13.62 -23.88
N LEU A 152 5.42 14.22 -24.83
CA LEU A 152 5.07 13.54 -26.08
C LEU A 152 6.35 13.25 -26.86
N SER A 153 6.53 12.01 -27.31
CA SER A 153 7.65 11.59 -28.15
C SER A 153 7.17 10.92 -29.44
N ILE A 154 7.81 11.25 -30.56
CA ILE A 154 7.56 10.67 -31.87
C ILE A 154 8.86 10.08 -32.38
N ARG A 155 8.82 8.78 -32.67
CA ARG A 155 10.03 8.00 -33.01
C ARG A 155 9.74 6.87 -33.98
N ILE A 156 10.79 6.38 -34.62
CA ILE A 156 10.73 5.15 -35.42
C ILE A 156 10.91 3.93 -34.52
N PRO A 157 10.11 2.86 -34.70
CA PRO A 157 10.34 1.64 -33.96
C PRO A 157 11.74 1.07 -34.20
N SER A 158 12.44 0.73 -33.13
CA SER A 158 13.73 0.05 -33.21
C SER A 158 13.54 -1.47 -33.24
N ALA A 159 14.54 -2.23 -33.73
CA ALA A 159 14.50 -3.69 -33.61
C ALA A 159 14.40 -4.16 -32.14
N LEU A 160 14.90 -3.36 -31.20
CA LEU A 160 14.83 -3.62 -29.77
C LEU A 160 13.43 -3.40 -29.17
N ASP A 161 12.52 -2.72 -29.86
CA ASP A 161 11.17 -2.46 -29.34
C ASP A 161 10.32 -3.74 -29.28
N GLY A 162 10.67 -4.74 -30.10
CA GLY A 162 10.10 -6.08 -30.01
C GLY A 162 10.66 -6.89 -28.83
N LEU A 163 11.81 -6.50 -28.28
CA LEU A 163 12.47 -7.23 -27.19
C LEU A 163 11.86 -6.84 -25.85
N THR A 164 11.34 -7.83 -25.13
CA THR A 164 10.89 -7.67 -23.74
C THR A 164 11.93 -8.26 -22.80
N MET A 165 12.07 -7.69 -21.61
CA MET A 165 12.93 -8.20 -20.55
C MET A 165 12.15 -8.17 -19.24
N ASN A 166 11.72 -9.35 -18.82
CA ASN A 166 10.92 -9.54 -17.61
C ASN A 166 11.78 -10.18 -16.53
N PHE A 167 11.46 -9.85 -15.28
CA PHE A 167 12.19 -10.32 -14.11
C PHE A 167 11.24 -11.02 -13.15
N THR A 168 11.69 -12.10 -12.54
CA THR A 168 10.95 -12.80 -11.49
C THR A 168 11.92 -13.14 -10.37
N ASP A 169 11.64 -12.62 -9.18
CA ASP A 169 12.36 -12.99 -7.97
C ASP A 169 11.80 -14.33 -7.46
N VAL A 170 12.66 -15.34 -7.32
CA VAL A 170 12.27 -16.71 -6.98
C VAL A 170 13.04 -17.15 -5.74
N ASN A 171 12.33 -17.80 -4.82
CA ASN A 171 12.91 -18.39 -3.63
C ASN A 171 12.31 -19.80 -3.40
N ASP A 172 12.94 -20.81 -4.01
CA ASP A 172 12.60 -22.23 -3.91
C ASP A 172 13.56 -22.99 -2.97
N GLY A 173 14.18 -22.26 -2.04
CA GLY A 173 15.30 -22.74 -1.21
C GLY A 173 16.65 -22.15 -1.64
N ASN A 174 16.74 -21.63 -2.88
CA ASN A 174 17.88 -20.83 -3.35
C ASN A 174 17.39 -19.53 -3.98
N ALA A 175 17.71 -18.39 -3.36
CA ALA A 175 17.30 -17.08 -3.87
C ALA A 175 17.98 -16.77 -5.21
N HIS A 176 17.16 -16.52 -6.24
CA HIS A 176 17.63 -16.16 -7.56
C HIS A 176 16.63 -15.25 -8.28
N CYS A 177 17.12 -14.48 -9.25
CA CYS A 177 16.28 -13.71 -10.17
C CYS A 177 16.31 -14.36 -11.55
N ASP A 178 15.14 -14.72 -12.06
CA ASP A 178 14.95 -15.16 -13.44
C ASP A 178 14.76 -13.96 -14.35
N ILE A 179 15.66 -13.83 -15.34
CA ILE A 179 15.58 -12.85 -16.41
C ILE A 179 15.05 -13.57 -17.64
N VAL A 180 13.88 -13.15 -18.14
CA VAL A 180 13.25 -13.72 -19.33
C VAL A 180 13.24 -12.68 -20.44
N LEU A 181 14.02 -12.92 -21.49
CA LEU A 181 13.99 -12.12 -22.69
C LEU A 181 13.01 -12.70 -23.69
N GLY A 182 11.98 -11.93 -24.04
CA GLY A 182 11.03 -12.26 -25.08
C GLY A 182 11.27 -11.41 -26.33
N ASN A 183 10.71 -11.84 -27.46
CA ASN A 183 10.70 -11.05 -28.68
C ASN A 183 9.33 -11.18 -29.34
N THR A 184 8.65 -10.06 -29.57
CA THR A 184 7.33 -10.00 -30.21
C THR A 184 7.44 -9.78 -31.72
N TYR A 185 8.63 -9.43 -32.22
CA TYR A 185 8.86 -9.15 -33.64
C TYR A 185 9.37 -10.40 -34.39
N PRO A 186 9.07 -10.53 -35.69
CA PRO A 186 9.50 -11.68 -36.49
C PRO A 186 11.02 -11.74 -36.73
N VAL A 187 11.72 -10.61 -36.55
CA VAL A 187 13.17 -10.52 -36.74
C VAL A 187 13.87 -11.11 -35.51
N VAL A 188 14.79 -12.05 -35.73
CA VAL A 188 15.58 -12.66 -34.65
C VAL A 188 16.53 -11.61 -34.06
N GLN A 189 16.48 -11.45 -32.74
CA GLN A 189 17.27 -10.46 -32.03
C GLN A 189 18.54 -11.12 -31.50
N ASN A 190 19.71 -10.77 -32.05
CA ASN A 190 21.00 -11.34 -31.66
C ASN A 190 21.81 -10.31 -30.88
N GLY A 191 22.34 -10.70 -29.72
CA GLY A 191 22.98 -9.73 -28.83
C GLY A 191 23.78 -10.37 -27.71
N LYS A 192 24.27 -9.51 -26.83
CA LYS A 192 24.98 -9.88 -25.61
C LYS A 192 24.23 -9.31 -24.42
N LEU A 193 23.90 -10.15 -23.45
CA LEU A 193 23.34 -9.75 -22.16
C LEU A 193 24.47 -9.73 -21.13
N ASP A 194 24.84 -8.54 -20.68
CA ASP A 194 25.67 -8.31 -19.51
C ASP A 194 24.78 -8.22 -18.27
N ILE A 195 25.18 -8.89 -17.19
CA ILE A 195 24.46 -8.95 -15.93
C ILE A 195 25.46 -8.66 -14.81
N SER A 196 25.09 -7.81 -13.86
CA SER A 196 25.85 -7.60 -12.63
C SER A 196 24.93 -7.47 -11.42
N ILE A 197 25.37 -8.03 -10.29
CA ILE A 197 24.75 -7.77 -8.98
C ILE A 197 25.72 -6.90 -8.18
N THR A 198 25.21 -5.80 -7.65
CA THR A 198 25.97 -4.88 -6.79
C THR A 198 25.29 -4.77 -5.44
N ASP A 199 26.09 -4.78 -4.37
CA ASP A 199 25.65 -4.41 -3.03
C ASP A 199 25.57 -2.87 -2.95
N ARG A 200 24.37 -2.33 -2.71
CA ARG A 200 24.15 -0.88 -2.67
C ARG A 200 24.70 -0.21 -1.41
N GLU A 201 24.94 -0.96 -0.34
CA GLU A 201 25.49 -0.38 0.90
C GLU A 201 27.00 -0.17 0.78
N THR A 202 27.70 -1.13 0.17
CA THR A 202 29.17 -1.10 0.04
C THR A 202 29.67 -0.63 -1.33
N GLY A 203 28.80 -0.64 -2.34
CA GLY A 203 29.17 -0.42 -3.75
C GLY A 203 29.90 -1.61 -4.39
N ALA A 204 30.08 -2.72 -3.68
CA ALA A 204 30.82 -3.87 -4.16
C ALA A 204 30.03 -4.63 -5.25
N VAL A 205 30.69 -4.93 -6.38
CA VAL A 205 30.14 -5.83 -7.40
C VAL A 205 30.29 -7.27 -6.92
N LEU A 206 29.17 -7.91 -6.60
CA LEU A 206 29.11 -9.26 -6.04
C LEU A 206 29.19 -10.35 -7.12
N SER A 207 28.63 -10.08 -8.30
CA SER A 207 28.70 -11.01 -9.43
C SER A 207 28.64 -10.26 -10.76
N LYS A 208 29.25 -10.83 -11.79
CA LYS A 208 29.19 -10.34 -13.16
C LYS A 208 29.14 -11.51 -14.14
N GLN A 209 28.24 -11.46 -15.11
CA GLN A 209 28.06 -12.47 -16.13
C GLN A 209 27.86 -11.81 -17.49
N SER A 210 28.25 -12.49 -18.56
CA SER A 210 28.02 -12.03 -19.93
C SER A 210 27.62 -13.22 -20.80
N LYS A 211 26.48 -13.12 -21.50
CA LYS A 211 25.95 -14.20 -22.33
C LYS A 211 25.58 -13.69 -23.72
N LYS A 212 26.14 -14.31 -24.76
CA LYS A 212 25.64 -14.14 -26.13
C LYS A 212 24.31 -14.87 -26.26
N MET A 213 23.34 -14.28 -26.93
CA MET A 213 22.00 -14.85 -27.07
C MET A 213 21.31 -14.47 -28.37
N SER A 214 20.37 -15.32 -28.77
CA SER A 214 19.53 -15.18 -29.95
C SER A 214 18.08 -15.37 -29.52
N VAL A 215 17.30 -14.29 -29.52
CA VAL A 215 15.91 -14.26 -29.06
C VAL A 215 14.99 -14.24 -30.27
N LYS A 216 14.32 -15.36 -30.52
CA LYS A 216 13.38 -15.53 -31.65
C LYS A 216 11.97 -15.12 -31.22
N LYS A 217 11.13 -14.76 -32.22
CA LYS A 217 9.72 -14.45 -31.99
C LYS A 217 9.05 -15.55 -31.18
N ASP A 218 8.34 -15.17 -30.11
CA ASP A 218 7.55 -16.05 -29.25
C ASP A 218 8.34 -17.25 -28.66
N LYS A 219 9.67 -17.16 -28.61
CA LYS A 219 10.58 -18.16 -28.03
C LYS A 219 11.50 -17.49 -27.00
N PRO A 220 11.01 -17.30 -25.76
CA PRO A 220 11.75 -16.57 -24.75
C PRO A 220 13.01 -17.32 -24.30
N VAL A 221 14.05 -16.57 -23.93
CA VAL A 221 15.31 -17.08 -23.37
C VAL A 221 15.38 -16.72 -21.89
N ARG A 222 15.61 -17.72 -21.03
CA ARG A 222 15.71 -17.53 -19.58
C ARG A 222 17.17 -17.55 -19.12
N VAL A 223 17.51 -16.66 -18.19
CA VAL A 223 18.76 -16.65 -17.44
C VAL A 223 18.47 -16.49 -15.94
N SER A 224 18.82 -17.49 -15.14
CA SER A 224 18.68 -17.45 -13.68
C SER A 224 19.97 -16.93 -13.04
N VAL A 225 19.83 -15.99 -12.09
CA VAL A 225 20.96 -15.32 -11.44
C VAL A 225 20.80 -15.41 -9.93
N PRO A 226 21.62 -16.23 -9.23
CA PRO A 226 21.54 -16.33 -7.78
C PRO A 226 22.01 -15.04 -7.10
N TYR A 227 21.45 -14.74 -5.94
CA TYR A 227 21.83 -13.56 -5.16
C TYR A 227 21.69 -13.82 -3.65
N ASP A 228 22.32 -12.97 -2.83
CA ASP A 228 22.28 -13.08 -1.37
C ASP A 228 21.24 -12.13 -0.77
N LYS A 229 20.16 -12.70 -0.20
CA LYS A 229 19.07 -11.95 0.44
C LYS A 229 19.48 -11.21 1.70
N LYS A 230 20.67 -11.48 2.26
CA LYS A 230 21.19 -10.74 3.42
C LYS A 230 21.83 -9.41 3.03
N LYS A 231 21.97 -9.14 1.72
CA LYS A 231 22.58 -7.92 1.19
C LYS A 231 21.55 -7.12 0.41
N VAL A 232 21.67 -5.79 0.47
CA VAL A 232 20.83 -4.86 -0.27
C VAL A 232 21.28 -4.83 -1.74
N CYS A 233 20.89 -5.85 -2.48
CA CYS A 233 21.37 -6.10 -3.84
C CYS A 233 20.56 -5.34 -4.90
N VAL A 234 21.26 -4.88 -5.93
CA VAL A 234 20.64 -4.42 -7.17
C VAL A 234 21.17 -5.22 -8.35
N LEU A 235 20.26 -5.75 -9.16
CA LEU A 235 20.56 -6.41 -10.42
C LEU A 235 20.56 -5.37 -11.54
N THR A 236 21.68 -5.24 -12.24
CA THR A 236 21.76 -4.45 -13.46
C THR A 236 21.94 -5.39 -14.64
N THR A 237 21.09 -5.24 -15.65
CA THR A 237 21.17 -5.96 -16.91
C THR A 237 21.33 -4.97 -18.05
N GLN A 238 22.18 -5.31 -19.02
CA GLN A 238 22.36 -4.56 -20.24
C GLN A 238 22.37 -5.54 -21.41
N TYR A 239 21.34 -5.49 -22.25
CA TYR A 239 21.34 -6.18 -23.53
C TYR A 239 21.90 -5.26 -24.61
N THR A 240 22.95 -5.67 -25.30
CA THR A 240 23.52 -4.97 -26.46
C THR A 240 23.19 -5.74 -27.73
N ASP A 241 22.49 -5.13 -28.68
CA ASP A 241 22.25 -5.71 -29.99
C ASP A 241 23.55 -5.80 -30.80
N SER A 242 23.79 -6.97 -31.41
CA SER A 242 25.03 -7.25 -32.13
C SER A 242 25.13 -6.48 -33.45
N LYS A 243 24.00 -6.12 -34.06
CA LYS A 243 23.98 -5.46 -35.37
C LYS A 243 24.13 -3.95 -35.25
N THR A 244 23.52 -3.34 -34.24
CA THR A 244 23.39 -1.89 -34.09
C THR A 244 24.23 -1.31 -32.97
N GLY A 245 24.64 -2.14 -32.00
CA GLY A 245 25.24 -1.67 -30.76
C GLY A 245 24.26 -0.94 -29.82
N LYS A 246 22.97 -0.83 -30.17
CA LYS A 246 21.96 -0.24 -29.28
C LYS A 246 21.78 -1.12 -28.04
N THR A 247 21.50 -0.48 -26.90
CA THR A 247 21.39 -1.16 -25.61
C THR A 247 20.04 -0.96 -24.95
N ILE A 248 19.52 -2.01 -24.30
CA ILE A 248 18.47 -1.90 -23.28
C ILE A 248 19.12 -2.17 -21.93
N THR A 249 19.03 -1.21 -21.01
CA THR A 249 19.49 -1.36 -19.63
C THR A 249 18.28 -1.42 -18.69
N LYS A 250 18.29 -2.37 -17.75
CA LYS A 250 17.31 -2.44 -16.65
C LYS A 250 18.04 -2.61 -15.33
N ARG A 251 17.59 -1.86 -14.32
CA ARG A 251 18.07 -1.93 -12.94
C ARG A 251 16.89 -2.38 -12.08
N LEU A 252 17.09 -3.42 -11.28
CA LEU A 252 16.06 -4.02 -10.45
C LEU A 252 16.60 -4.20 -9.02
N PRO A 253 16.05 -3.50 -8.02
CA PRO A 253 16.27 -3.83 -6.62
C PRO A 253 15.72 -5.23 -6.34
N LEU A 254 16.55 -6.12 -5.81
CA LEU A 254 16.17 -7.50 -5.46
C LEU A 254 15.63 -7.55 -4.03
N LYS A 255 14.77 -8.52 -3.68
CA LYS A 255 14.25 -8.64 -2.31
C LYS A 255 15.38 -8.94 -1.32
N TYR A 256 15.38 -8.31 -0.15
CA TYR A 256 16.39 -8.53 0.90
C TYR A 256 15.77 -8.46 2.29
N ILE A 257 16.34 -9.20 3.24
CA ILE A 257 15.82 -9.29 4.61
C ILE A 257 16.79 -8.62 5.57
N LEU A 258 16.36 -7.49 6.14
CA LEU A 258 17.10 -6.78 7.19
C LEU A 258 16.79 -7.33 8.58
N THR A 259 15.58 -7.83 8.78
CA THR A 259 15.09 -8.36 10.06
C THR A 259 15.87 -9.61 10.46
N PRO A 260 16.56 -9.61 11.60
CA PRO A 260 17.21 -10.81 12.13
C PRO A 260 16.19 -11.90 12.47
N ALA A 261 16.61 -13.16 12.39
CA ALA A 261 15.79 -14.28 12.86
C ALA A 261 15.45 -14.12 14.35
N ALA A 262 14.24 -14.52 14.72
CA ALA A 262 13.84 -14.58 16.13
C ALA A 262 14.77 -15.54 16.91
N PRO A 263 15.05 -15.26 18.20
CA PRO A 263 15.79 -16.19 19.03
C PRO A 263 15.02 -17.51 19.19
N ALA A 264 15.76 -18.61 19.37
CA ALA A 264 15.15 -19.91 19.65
C ALA A 264 14.47 -19.96 21.03
N THR A 265 14.96 -19.15 21.99
CA THR A 265 14.33 -18.94 23.31
C THR A 265 13.07 -18.09 23.19
N PRO A 266 12.07 -18.26 24.08
CA PRO A 266 10.87 -17.43 24.08
C PRO A 266 11.23 -15.94 24.19
N ARG A 267 10.55 -15.08 23.41
CA ARG A 267 10.62 -13.62 23.49
C ARG A 267 9.23 -13.02 23.30
N PHE A 268 8.77 -12.24 24.27
CA PHE A 268 7.56 -11.44 24.15
C PHE A 268 7.77 -10.32 23.13
N ASN A 269 6.84 -10.19 22.17
CA ASN A 269 6.94 -9.23 21.09
C ASN A 269 5.95 -8.07 21.19
N SER A 270 5.13 -8.01 22.24
CA SER A 270 4.19 -6.92 22.49
C SER A 270 4.52 -6.11 23.74
N VAL A 271 3.96 -4.91 23.80
CA VAL A 271 3.89 -4.16 25.05
C VAL A 271 3.02 -4.93 26.07
N PRO A 272 3.34 -4.83 27.38
CA PRO A 272 2.68 -5.61 28.43
C PRO A 272 1.32 -5.00 28.86
N LEU A 273 0.48 -4.65 27.89
CA LEU A 273 -0.75 -3.90 28.10
C LEU A 273 -1.86 -4.40 27.20
N PHE A 274 -3.05 -4.62 27.77
CA PHE A 274 -4.29 -4.79 27.00
C PHE A 274 -5.44 -4.13 27.74
N GLY A 275 -6.40 -3.59 26.99
CA GLY A 275 -7.56 -2.90 27.51
C GLY A 275 -8.87 -3.56 27.09
N VAL A 276 -9.85 -3.54 27.99
CA VAL A 276 -11.18 -4.14 27.78
C VAL A 276 -12.24 -3.37 28.56
N ARG A 277 -13.49 -3.31 28.09
CA ARG A 277 -14.60 -2.79 28.89
C ARG A 277 -15.05 -3.79 29.96
N PRO A 278 -15.64 -3.32 31.08
CA PRO A 278 -16.31 -4.19 32.04
C PRO A 278 -17.27 -5.17 31.36
N ASN A 279 -17.23 -6.44 31.77
CA ASN A 279 -18.08 -7.54 31.26
C ASN A 279 -17.92 -7.90 29.76
N SER A 280 -17.05 -7.22 29.02
CA SER A 280 -16.67 -7.63 27.67
C SER A 280 -15.79 -8.88 27.70
N PRO A 281 -15.90 -9.78 26.69
CA PRO A 281 -14.99 -10.90 26.56
C PRO A 281 -13.54 -10.44 26.40
N VAL A 282 -12.66 -10.95 27.25
CA VAL A 282 -11.21 -10.91 27.05
C VAL A 282 -10.86 -11.97 26.02
N ILE A 283 -10.20 -11.57 24.93
CA ILE A 283 -9.68 -12.45 23.88
C ILE A 283 -8.30 -11.92 23.55
N TYR A 284 -7.26 -12.55 24.06
CA TYR A 284 -5.89 -12.06 23.89
C TYR A 284 -4.90 -13.22 23.82
N ARG A 285 -4.16 -13.33 22.71
CA ARG A 285 -3.03 -14.26 22.60
C ARG A 285 -1.75 -13.53 22.93
N PHE A 286 -0.96 -14.03 23.89
CA PHE A 286 0.36 -13.45 24.18
C PHE A 286 1.29 -13.60 22.96
N PRO A 287 1.76 -12.50 22.35
CA PRO A 287 2.64 -12.56 21.18
C PRO A 287 4.05 -12.97 21.60
N VAL A 288 4.39 -14.25 21.44
CA VAL A 288 5.68 -14.80 21.86
C VAL A 288 6.31 -15.62 20.75
N SER A 289 7.43 -15.13 20.22
CA SER A 289 8.28 -15.88 19.29
C SER A 289 9.20 -16.83 20.04
N GLY A 290 9.63 -17.90 19.38
CA GLY A 290 10.54 -18.91 19.92
C GLY A 290 10.25 -20.27 19.29
N GLU A 291 11.12 -21.26 19.48
CA GLU A 291 10.84 -22.61 19.01
C GLU A 291 9.60 -23.20 19.72
N ARG A 292 8.79 -23.96 18.97
CA ARG A 292 7.62 -24.70 19.47
C ARG A 292 7.99 -26.19 19.65
N PRO A 293 7.32 -26.95 20.55
CA PRO A 293 6.20 -26.55 21.40
C PRO A 293 6.62 -25.59 22.52
N MET A 294 5.66 -24.78 22.97
CA MET A 294 5.85 -23.79 24.03
C MET A 294 4.69 -23.89 25.02
N LYS A 295 5.01 -23.78 26.32
CA LYS A 295 4.07 -23.79 27.42
C LYS A 295 3.94 -22.40 28.02
N PHE A 296 2.71 -21.98 28.29
CA PHE A 296 2.39 -20.73 28.96
C PHE A 296 1.84 -21.00 30.36
N THR A 297 2.30 -20.23 31.33
CA THR A 297 1.78 -20.24 32.71
C THR A 297 1.59 -18.81 33.20
N CYS A 298 0.76 -18.62 34.22
CA CYS A 298 0.52 -17.32 34.82
C CYS A 298 0.51 -17.43 36.34
N ALA A 299 1.25 -16.54 37.01
CA ALA A 299 1.10 -16.31 38.44
C ALA A 299 0.06 -15.20 38.67
N ASP A 300 -0.78 -15.36 39.69
CA ASP A 300 -1.76 -14.36 40.13
C ASP A 300 -2.80 -13.98 39.05
N LEU A 301 -3.27 -14.97 38.27
CA LEU A 301 -4.27 -14.73 37.24
C LEU A 301 -5.57 -14.19 37.87
N PRO A 302 -6.08 -13.02 37.44
CA PRO A 302 -7.31 -12.45 37.98
C PRO A 302 -8.51 -13.40 37.88
N ALA A 303 -9.33 -13.44 38.93
CA ALA A 303 -10.56 -14.21 38.94
C ALA A 303 -11.47 -13.80 37.77
N GLY A 304 -12.04 -14.78 37.08
CA GLY A 304 -12.83 -14.57 35.86
C GLY A 304 -12.06 -14.74 34.56
N LEU A 305 -10.72 -14.85 34.62
CA LEU A 305 -9.87 -15.16 33.48
C LEU A 305 -9.40 -16.63 33.47
N LYS A 306 -9.05 -17.11 32.28
CA LYS A 306 -8.43 -18.42 32.03
C LYS A 306 -7.31 -18.26 31.02
N LEU A 307 -6.20 -18.98 31.24
CA LEU A 307 -5.09 -19.08 30.30
C LEU A 307 -5.07 -20.48 29.68
N LYS A 308 -5.04 -20.55 28.35
CA LYS A 308 -4.78 -21.79 27.63
C LYS A 308 -3.28 -22.03 27.55
N GLU A 309 -2.79 -23.03 28.29
CA GLU A 309 -1.34 -23.28 28.46
C GLU A 309 -0.60 -23.59 27.15
N ALA A 310 -1.27 -24.18 26.16
CA ALA A 310 -0.63 -24.65 24.93
C ALA A 310 -0.22 -23.52 23.96
N ASP A 311 -0.94 -22.39 23.99
CA ASP A 311 -0.81 -21.35 22.98
C ASP A 311 -0.92 -19.92 23.54
N GLY A 312 -1.08 -19.77 24.85
CA GLY A 312 -1.04 -18.47 25.51
C GLY A 312 -2.29 -17.64 25.28
N VAL A 313 -3.44 -18.26 24.99
CA VAL A 313 -4.71 -17.53 24.83
C VAL A 313 -5.31 -17.25 26.22
N LEU A 314 -5.41 -15.97 26.55
CA LEU A 314 -6.14 -15.42 27.68
C LEU A 314 -7.60 -15.20 27.27
N SER A 315 -8.52 -15.76 28.05
CA SER A 315 -9.96 -15.68 27.83
C SER A 315 -10.69 -15.39 29.13
N GLY A 316 -11.91 -14.85 29.07
CA GLY A 316 -12.75 -14.64 30.26
C GLY A 316 -13.43 -13.29 30.28
N LYS A 317 -13.84 -12.85 31.47
CA LYS A 317 -14.48 -11.54 31.70
C LYS A 317 -14.13 -11.02 33.08
N ILE A 318 -14.04 -9.69 33.20
CA ILE A 318 -13.90 -9.01 34.49
C ILE A 318 -15.00 -7.96 34.58
N GLU A 319 -15.74 -7.97 35.68
CA GLU A 319 -16.83 -7.03 35.94
C GLU A 319 -16.33 -5.70 36.50
N LYS A 320 -15.38 -5.75 37.46
CA LYS A 320 -14.96 -4.55 38.17
C LYS A 320 -13.91 -3.77 37.37
N PRO A 321 -14.11 -2.47 37.12
CA PRO A 321 -13.07 -1.62 36.56
C PRO A 321 -11.80 -1.61 37.42
N GLY A 322 -10.63 -1.48 36.78
CA GLY A 322 -9.34 -1.44 37.47
C GLY A 322 -8.18 -1.92 36.61
N ASP A 323 -6.97 -1.76 37.15
CA ASP A 323 -5.75 -2.30 36.57
C ASP A 323 -5.43 -3.65 37.24
N TYR A 324 -5.38 -4.71 36.44
CA TYR A 324 -5.11 -6.07 36.90
C TYR A 324 -3.74 -6.51 36.38
N THR A 325 -2.78 -6.66 37.30
CA THR A 325 -1.41 -7.00 36.94
C THR A 325 -1.07 -8.42 37.37
N PHE A 326 -0.50 -9.20 36.45
CA PHE A 326 -0.09 -10.58 36.66
C PHE A 326 1.17 -10.90 35.85
N THR A 327 1.84 -12.01 36.14
CA THR A 327 3.07 -12.39 35.42
C THR A 327 2.83 -13.62 34.57
N VAL A 328 3.05 -13.47 33.26
CA VAL A 328 2.98 -14.58 32.29
C VAL A 328 4.38 -15.08 32.02
N VAL A 329 4.53 -16.41 32.00
CA VAL A 329 5.79 -17.08 31.66
C VAL A 329 5.55 -17.96 30.45
N ALA A 330 6.41 -17.81 29.44
CA ALA A 330 6.48 -18.65 28.27
C ALA A 330 7.77 -19.48 28.33
N GLU A 331 7.65 -20.79 28.13
CA GLU A 331 8.75 -21.75 28.28
C GLU A 331 8.77 -22.74 27.12
N ASN A 332 9.95 -22.99 26.56
CA ASN A 332 10.20 -24.05 25.60
C ASN A 332 11.49 -24.81 25.96
N ALA A 333 11.91 -25.75 25.11
CA ALA A 333 13.11 -26.56 25.33
C ALA A 333 14.43 -25.75 25.38
N LYS A 334 14.43 -24.49 24.93
CA LYS A 334 15.61 -23.62 24.85
C LYS A 334 15.70 -22.65 26.04
N GLY A 335 14.59 -22.36 26.72
CA GLY A 335 14.60 -21.46 27.87
C GLY A 335 13.21 -20.94 28.24
N LYS A 336 13.18 -19.88 29.05
CA LYS A 336 11.97 -19.22 29.52
C LYS A 336 12.07 -17.71 29.35
N ALA A 337 10.94 -17.05 29.13
CA ALA A 337 10.78 -15.62 29.28
C ALA A 337 9.57 -15.33 30.14
N SER A 338 9.61 -14.23 30.89
CA SER A 338 8.50 -13.76 31.71
C SER A 338 8.20 -12.30 31.43
N GLN A 339 6.92 -11.93 31.43
CA GLN A 339 6.49 -10.55 31.28
C GLN A 339 5.42 -10.23 32.34
N LYS A 340 5.64 -9.15 33.10
CA LYS A 340 4.61 -8.57 33.97
C LYS A 340 3.63 -7.82 33.07
N PHE A 341 2.38 -8.26 33.04
CA PHE A 341 1.34 -7.81 32.13
C PHE A 341 0.21 -7.11 32.88
N THR A 342 -0.33 -6.04 32.31
CA THR A 342 -1.45 -5.29 32.88
C THR A 342 -2.67 -5.35 31.96
N LEU A 343 -3.78 -5.89 32.47
CA LEU A 343 -5.10 -5.79 31.88
C LEU A 343 -5.84 -4.58 32.47
N LYS A 344 -6.17 -3.59 31.64
CA LYS A 344 -6.96 -2.41 32.03
C LYS A 344 -8.43 -2.65 31.75
N VAL A 345 -9.27 -2.61 32.79
CA VAL A 345 -10.72 -2.77 32.67
C VAL A 345 -11.39 -1.42 32.90
N GLY A 346 -12.11 -0.90 31.90
CA GLY A 346 -12.80 0.38 31.97
C GLY A 346 -13.51 0.80 30.67
N ASP A 347 -14.39 1.78 30.74
CA ASP A 347 -15.34 2.09 29.66
C ASP A 347 -14.69 2.55 28.34
N ARG A 348 -13.49 3.14 28.41
CA ARG A 348 -12.73 3.66 27.26
C ARG A 348 -11.36 2.99 27.12
N MET A 349 -11.35 1.66 27.14
CA MET A 349 -10.11 0.85 27.09
C MET A 349 -9.92 0.09 25.78
N ILE A 350 -10.79 0.29 24.78
CA ILE A 350 -10.67 -0.39 23.48
C ILE A 350 -9.52 0.25 22.68
N GLY A 351 -8.62 -0.56 22.14
CA GLY A 351 -7.59 -0.09 21.20
C GLY A 351 -6.51 0.80 21.82
N LEU A 352 -6.06 0.50 23.05
CA LEU A 352 -4.97 1.25 23.73
C LEU A 352 -3.66 1.32 22.92
N THR A 353 -3.47 0.40 21.98
CA THR A 353 -2.45 0.45 20.92
C THR A 353 -3.12 0.31 19.55
N PRO A 354 -2.46 0.71 18.45
CA PRO A 354 -3.03 0.58 17.12
C PRO A 354 -3.38 -0.90 16.79
N PRO A 355 -4.50 -1.17 16.10
CA PRO A 355 -4.87 -2.53 15.75
C PRO A 355 -3.90 -3.14 14.74
N MET A 356 -3.49 -4.39 14.98
CA MET A 356 -2.69 -5.19 14.05
C MET A 356 -3.50 -6.40 13.58
N GLY A 357 -3.56 -6.62 12.28
CA GLY A 357 -4.34 -7.73 11.72
C GLY A 357 -4.30 -7.80 10.22
N TRP A 358 -5.39 -8.24 9.63
CA TRP A 358 -5.55 -8.51 8.21
C TRP A 358 -6.96 -8.12 7.75
N ASN A 359 -7.07 -7.68 6.50
CA ASN A 359 -8.34 -7.37 5.84
C ASN A 359 -8.44 -8.11 4.49
N SER A 360 -9.62 -8.65 4.18
CA SER A 360 -9.86 -9.48 3.01
C SER A 360 -9.85 -8.76 1.66
N TRP A 361 -9.98 -7.43 1.64
CA TRP A 361 -10.28 -6.68 0.43
C TRP A 361 -9.17 -6.82 -0.62
N ASN A 362 -7.94 -6.41 -0.31
CA ASN A 362 -6.85 -6.29 -1.29
C ASN A 362 -6.40 -7.61 -1.95
N CYS A 363 -6.75 -8.76 -1.36
CA CYS A 363 -6.51 -10.07 -1.94
C CYS A 363 -7.76 -10.73 -2.56
N TRP A 364 -8.96 -10.55 -1.99
CA TRP A 364 -10.13 -11.31 -2.45
C TRP A 364 -11.30 -10.48 -2.93
N ALA A 365 -11.37 -9.20 -2.59
CA ALA A 365 -12.52 -8.34 -2.86
C ALA A 365 -13.84 -9.08 -2.52
N LEU A 366 -14.84 -9.01 -3.41
CA LEU A 366 -16.13 -9.67 -3.28
C LEU A 366 -16.09 -11.21 -3.28
N SER A 367 -14.93 -11.82 -3.56
CA SER A 367 -14.78 -13.28 -3.57
C SER A 367 -14.43 -13.86 -2.19
N VAL A 368 -14.40 -13.04 -1.13
CA VAL A 368 -14.17 -13.50 0.25
C VAL A 368 -15.22 -14.55 0.66
N SER A 369 -14.77 -15.54 1.44
CA SER A 369 -15.58 -16.64 1.97
C SER A 369 -15.03 -17.12 3.31
N GLN A 370 -15.84 -17.84 4.09
CA GLN A 370 -15.43 -18.38 5.39
C GLN A 370 -14.18 -19.26 5.28
N GLU A 371 -14.10 -20.13 4.27
CA GLU A 371 -12.94 -20.99 4.02
C GLU A 371 -11.66 -20.18 3.80
N LYS A 372 -11.73 -19.12 2.97
CA LYS A 372 -10.59 -18.24 2.72
C LYS A 372 -10.15 -17.54 4.00
N VAL A 373 -11.08 -16.99 4.78
CA VAL A 373 -10.77 -16.32 6.06
C VAL A 373 -10.09 -17.29 7.04
N MET A 374 -10.60 -18.51 7.18
CA MET A 374 -9.97 -19.55 8.01
C MET A 374 -8.58 -19.94 7.50
N SER A 375 -8.39 -20.03 6.18
CA SER A 375 -7.09 -20.29 5.55
C SER A 375 -6.08 -19.17 5.85
N SER A 376 -6.46 -17.90 5.71
CA SER A 376 -5.61 -16.77 6.09
C SER A 376 -5.29 -16.75 7.58
N ALA A 377 -6.27 -17.04 8.44
CA ALA A 377 -6.06 -17.10 9.88
C ALA A 377 -5.12 -18.23 10.29
N GLN A 378 -5.24 -19.41 9.66
CA GLN A 378 -4.31 -20.52 9.88
C GLN A 378 -2.90 -20.16 9.39
N ALA A 379 -2.78 -19.55 8.21
CA ALA A 379 -1.50 -19.08 7.68
C ALA A 379 -0.85 -18.00 8.56
N LEU A 380 -1.67 -17.11 9.16
CA LEU A 380 -1.22 -16.10 10.12
C LEU A 380 -0.58 -16.77 11.36
N LEU A 381 -1.19 -17.83 11.88
CA LEU A 381 -0.65 -18.60 12.99
C LEU A 381 0.62 -19.37 12.58
N ASP A 382 0.58 -20.09 11.46
CA ASP A 382 1.67 -20.97 11.01
C ASP A 382 2.94 -20.20 10.63
N LYS A 383 2.77 -19.00 10.05
CA LYS A 383 3.89 -18.10 9.69
C LYS A 383 4.35 -17.23 10.87
N GLY A 384 3.74 -17.38 12.05
CA GLY A 384 4.16 -16.71 13.27
C GLY A 384 3.74 -15.24 13.41
N LEU A 385 2.86 -14.72 12.55
CA LEU A 385 2.41 -13.33 12.63
C LEU A 385 1.66 -13.05 13.95
N ALA A 386 0.90 -14.03 14.44
CA ALA A 386 0.23 -13.93 15.75
C ALA A 386 1.23 -13.77 16.91
N ASP A 387 2.45 -14.30 16.75
CA ASP A 387 3.51 -14.19 17.74
C ASP A 387 4.16 -12.79 17.74
N TYR A 388 3.74 -11.91 16.82
CA TYR A 388 4.15 -10.49 16.72
C TYR A 388 2.98 -9.51 16.90
N GLY A 389 1.79 -9.99 17.27
CA GLY A 389 0.65 -9.15 17.67
C GLY A 389 -0.47 -9.01 16.64
N TYR A 390 -0.30 -9.53 15.42
CA TYR A 390 -1.38 -9.55 14.43
C TYR A 390 -2.50 -10.48 14.92
N CYS A 391 -3.70 -9.93 15.13
CA CYS A 391 -4.80 -10.70 15.72
C CYS A 391 -6.18 -10.43 15.09
N TYR A 392 -6.40 -9.29 14.46
CA TYR A 392 -7.68 -9.00 13.80
C TYR A 392 -7.79 -9.70 12.44
N MET A 393 -8.87 -10.44 12.22
CA MET A 393 -9.26 -11.06 10.95
C MET A 393 -10.51 -10.36 10.43
N ASN A 394 -10.33 -9.32 9.62
CA ASN A 394 -11.43 -8.46 9.17
C ASN A 394 -11.97 -8.93 7.81
N ILE A 395 -13.25 -9.27 7.79
CA ILE A 395 -14.02 -9.49 6.57
C ILE A 395 -14.47 -8.13 6.04
N ASP A 396 -14.14 -7.86 4.78
CA ASP A 396 -14.61 -6.69 4.04
C ASP A 396 -15.86 -7.03 3.20
N ASP A 397 -16.27 -6.13 2.31
CA ASP A 397 -17.54 -6.21 1.56
C ASP A 397 -17.77 -7.53 0.78
N GLY A 398 -19.04 -7.92 0.65
CA GLY A 398 -19.50 -9.08 -0.11
C GLY A 398 -19.82 -10.32 0.73
N TRP A 399 -19.99 -10.19 2.05
CA TRP A 399 -20.43 -11.28 2.94
C TRP A 399 -21.94 -11.34 3.12
N GLU A 400 -22.61 -10.22 2.84
CA GLU A 400 -24.03 -9.99 3.03
C GLU A 400 -24.85 -10.78 2.02
N ALA A 401 -26.07 -11.18 2.42
CA ALA A 401 -27.08 -11.69 1.50
C ALA A 401 -27.70 -10.54 0.67
N GLU A 402 -28.44 -10.89 -0.39
CA GLU A 402 -29.17 -9.91 -1.20
C GLU A 402 -30.30 -9.22 -0.42
N LYS A 403 -30.90 -9.92 0.56
CA LYS A 403 -32.07 -9.46 1.32
C LYS A 403 -31.89 -9.76 2.80
N ARG A 404 -32.40 -8.87 3.65
CA ARG A 404 -32.52 -9.08 5.10
C ARG A 404 -33.41 -10.29 5.40
N ASN A 405 -33.25 -10.85 6.60
CA ASN A 405 -34.17 -11.86 7.11
C ASN A 405 -35.58 -11.26 7.28
N ALA A 406 -36.59 -12.13 7.39
CA ALA A 406 -37.99 -11.69 7.55
C ALA A 406 -38.24 -10.85 8.81
N ASP A 407 -37.38 -10.95 9.83
CA ASP A 407 -37.43 -10.16 11.07
C ASP A 407 -36.65 -8.84 10.99
N GLY A 408 -36.07 -8.51 9.83
CA GLY A 408 -35.29 -7.30 9.58
C GLY A 408 -33.81 -7.40 9.95
N THR A 409 -33.36 -8.51 10.55
CA THR A 409 -31.92 -8.72 10.84
C THR A 409 -31.11 -8.86 9.55
N ILE A 410 -29.86 -8.38 9.59
CA ILE A 410 -28.93 -8.53 8.47
C ILE A 410 -28.64 -10.01 8.21
N ALA A 411 -28.72 -10.43 6.95
CA ALA A 411 -28.53 -11.81 6.54
C ALA A 411 -27.18 -12.01 5.84
N VAL A 412 -26.67 -13.24 5.89
CA VAL A 412 -25.36 -13.65 5.35
C VAL A 412 -25.58 -14.51 4.11
N ASN A 413 -24.68 -14.41 3.12
CA ASN A 413 -24.76 -15.25 1.93
C ASN A 413 -24.14 -16.65 2.16
N ASP A 414 -24.33 -17.55 1.18
CA ASP A 414 -23.90 -18.95 1.26
C ASP A 414 -22.37 -19.14 1.37
N LYS A 415 -21.56 -18.11 1.10
CA LYS A 415 -20.10 -18.16 1.31
C LYS A 415 -19.73 -18.16 2.79
N PHE A 416 -20.67 -17.81 3.66
CA PHE A 416 -20.54 -17.73 5.12
C PHE A 416 -21.65 -18.52 5.80
N PRO A 417 -21.55 -19.87 5.81
CA PRO A 417 -22.60 -20.73 6.36
C PRO A 417 -22.87 -20.50 7.85
N SER A 418 -21.90 -19.97 8.61
CA SER A 418 -22.14 -19.50 9.98
C SER A 418 -21.10 -18.50 10.45
N MET A 419 -21.48 -17.23 10.55
CA MET A 419 -20.63 -16.18 11.14
C MET A 419 -20.24 -16.49 12.59
N LYS A 420 -21.19 -17.03 13.37
CA LYS A 420 -20.91 -17.42 14.76
C LYS A 420 -19.85 -18.53 14.84
N ALA A 421 -19.95 -19.56 14.02
CA ALA A 421 -18.97 -20.66 14.04
C ALA A 421 -17.58 -20.18 13.62
N LEU A 422 -17.50 -19.24 12.65
CA LEU A 422 -16.24 -18.59 12.28
C LEU A 422 -15.66 -17.79 13.45
N GLY A 423 -16.48 -16.96 14.11
CA GLY A 423 -16.07 -16.20 15.29
C GLY A 423 -15.55 -17.09 16.41
N ASP A 424 -16.30 -18.14 16.78
CA ASP A 424 -15.89 -19.10 17.82
C ASP A 424 -14.54 -19.76 17.47
N TRP A 425 -14.34 -20.15 16.20
CA TRP A 425 -13.09 -20.78 15.74
C TRP A 425 -11.88 -19.82 15.81
N LEU A 426 -12.08 -18.55 15.45
CA LEU A 426 -11.06 -17.49 15.56
C LEU A 426 -10.72 -17.22 17.03
N HIS A 427 -11.74 -17.08 17.89
CA HIS A 427 -11.59 -16.78 19.31
C HIS A 427 -10.88 -17.89 20.08
N GLU A 428 -11.13 -19.17 19.73
CA GLU A 428 -10.42 -20.33 20.32
C GLU A 428 -8.89 -20.27 20.10
N ARG A 429 -8.45 -19.56 19.05
CA ARG A 429 -7.04 -19.34 18.68
C ARG A 429 -6.49 -18.00 19.17
N GLY A 430 -7.31 -17.21 19.87
CA GLY A 430 -6.98 -15.88 20.36
C GLY A 430 -6.93 -14.81 19.28
N LEU A 431 -7.51 -15.08 18.11
CA LEU A 431 -7.72 -14.09 17.05
C LEU A 431 -9.04 -13.35 17.28
N LYS A 432 -9.18 -12.17 16.67
CA LYS A 432 -10.35 -11.29 16.75
C LYS A 432 -11.07 -11.27 15.42
N PHE A 433 -12.39 -11.18 15.46
CA PHE A 433 -13.24 -11.28 14.28
C PHE A 433 -13.79 -9.92 13.86
N GLY A 434 -13.44 -9.43 12.67
CA GLY A 434 -13.94 -8.16 12.15
C GLY A 434 -14.94 -8.32 11.00
N ILE A 435 -15.83 -7.34 10.87
CA ILE A 435 -16.84 -7.24 9.82
C ILE A 435 -16.88 -5.84 9.22
N TYR A 436 -17.63 -5.70 8.13
CA TYR A 436 -17.81 -4.49 7.36
C TYR A 436 -19.29 -4.16 7.18
N SER A 437 -19.63 -2.87 7.18
CA SER A 437 -20.94 -2.36 6.73
C SER A 437 -20.82 -0.88 6.31
N SER A 438 -21.93 -0.26 5.93
CA SER A 438 -22.08 1.14 5.54
C SER A 438 -23.37 1.71 6.16
N PRO A 439 -23.41 3.00 6.57
CA PRO A 439 -24.62 3.64 7.09
C PRO A 439 -25.67 3.95 6.03
N GLY A 440 -25.48 3.52 4.79
CA GLY A 440 -26.47 3.63 3.73
C GLY A 440 -27.36 2.39 3.58
N ASP A 441 -28.22 2.43 2.57
CA ASP A 441 -29.01 1.29 2.08
C ASP A 441 -28.13 0.19 1.49
N TYR A 442 -27.01 0.57 0.85
CA TYR A 442 -26.02 -0.36 0.34
C TYR A 442 -24.57 -0.05 0.74
N THR A 443 -23.70 -1.05 0.64
CA THR A 443 -22.25 -0.93 0.72
C THR A 443 -21.65 -0.38 -0.59
N CYS A 444 -20.32 -0.20 -0.63
CA CYS A 444 -19.63 0.20 -1.86
C CYS A 444 -19.78 -0.83 -2.99
N GLY A 445 -19.75 -2.12 -2.64
CA GLY A 445 -19.94 -3.27 -3.54
C GLY A 445 -21.40 -3.54 -3.91
N GLY A 446 -22.35 -2.75 -3.40
CA GLY A 446 -23.77 -2.89 -3.70
C GLY A 446 -24.50 -3.95 -2.87
N TYR A 447 -23.96 -4.32 -1.71
CA TYR A 447 -24.57 -5.25 -0.75
C TYR A 447 -25.35 -4.52 0.34
N LEU A 448 -26.09 -5.21 1.19
CA LEU A 448 -26.93 -4.58 2.22
C LEU A 448 -26.10 -3.70 3.17
N GLY A 449 -26.48 -2.43 3.32
CA GLY A 449 -25.99 -1.56 4.39
C GLY A 449 -26.89 -1.57 5.62
N SER A 450 -26.56 -0.74 6.61
CA SER A 450 -27.15 -0.73 7.95
C SER A 450 -28.16 0.40 8.22
N ILE A 451 -28.49 1.25 7.24
CA ILE A 451 -29.45 2.34 7.46
C ILE A 451 -30.80 1.82 7.98
N ASP A 452 -31.36 2.50 8.99
CA ASP A 452 -32.62 2.16 9.68
C ASP A 452 -32.62 0.81 10.44
N HIS A 453 -31.48 0.11 10.47
CA HIS A 453 -31.31 -1.20 11.10
C HIS A 453 -30.10 -1.27 12.03
N GLU A 454 -29.49 -0.13 12.37
CA GLU A 454 -28.20 -0.06 13.07
C GLU A 454 -28.23 -0.82 14.41
N LYS A 455 -29.36 -0.74 15.13
CA LYS A 455 -29.56 -1.48 16.38
C LYS A 455 -29.58 -3.00 16.15
N GLN A 456 -30.38 -3.47 15.20
CA GLN A 456 -30.52 -4.91 14.90
C GLN A 456 -29.20 -5.50 14.38
N ASP A 457 -28.47 -4.71 13.59
CA ASP A 457 -27.18 -5.11 13.05
C ASP A 457 -26.12 -5.19 14.17
N ALA A 458 -26.08 -4.20 15.08
CA ALA A 458 -25.20 -4.27 16.26
C ALA A 458 -25.50 -5.48 17.18
N GLU A 459 -26.78 -5.82 17.39
CA GLU A 459 -27.20 -7.02 18.12
C GLU A 459 -26.74 -8.30 17.40
N SER A 460 -26.87 -8.34 16.07
CA SER A 460 -26.40 -9.45 15.23
C SER A 460 -24.88 -9.63 15.33
N TYR A 461 -24.12 -8.54 15.21
CA TYR A 461 -22.66 -8.53 15.36
C TYR A 461 -22.22 -9.07 16.73
N ASN A 462 -22.91 -8.66 17.80
CA ASN A 462 -22.64 -9.20 19.13
C ASN A 462 -22.95 -10.71 19.23
N SER A 463 -24.04 -11.17 18.62
CA SER A 463 -24.44 -12.59 18.63
C SER A 463 -23.45 -13.50 17.88
N TRP A 464 -22.81 -12.97 16.83
CA TRP A 464 -21.80 -13.67 16.04
C TRP A 464 -20.40 -13.60 16.65
N GLY A 465 -20.17 -12.69 17.60
CA GLY A 465 -18.87 -12.50 18.22
C GLY A 465 -17.94 -11.57 17.44
N ILE A 466 -18.49 -10.56 16.76
CA ILE A 466 -17.69 -9.52 16.09
C ILE A 466 -16.97 -8.66 17.14
N ASP A 467 -15.67 -8.42 16.92
CA ASP A 467 -14.78 -7.59 17.74
C ASP A 467 -14.30 -6.32 17.03
N TYR A 468 -14.60 -6.16 15.73
CA TYR A 468 -14.20 -5.01 14.91
C TYR A 468 -15.28 -4.70 13.86
N LEU A 469 -15.66 -3.43 13.70
CA LEU A 469 -16.50 -2.95 12.60
C LEU A 469 -15.77 -1.88 11.80
N LYS A 470 -15.53 -2.15 10.51
CA LYS A 470 -15.27 -1.11 9.50
C LYS A 470 -16.63 -0.57 9.02
N TYR A 471 -16.86 0.73 9.16
CA TYR A 471 -18.12 1.36 8.80
C TYR A 471 -17.88 2.43 7.73
N ASP A 472 -18.32 2.16 6.50
CA ASP A 472 -18.02 2.92 5.29
C ASP A 472 -18.90 4.16 5.11
N TRP A 473 -18.89 4.75 3.91
CA TRP A 473 -19.68 5.91 3.53
C TRP A 473 -20.42 5.76 2.19
N CYS A 474 -20.03 4.83 1.30
CA CYS A 474 -20.53 4.79 -0.09
C CYS A 474 -22.05 4.88 -0.22
N GLY A 475 -22.81 4.03 0.48
CA GLY A 475 -24.28 4.07 0.39
C GLY A 475 -24.86 5.34 1.00
N TYR A 476 -24.30 5.78 2.13
CA TYR A 476 -24.76 7.00 2.79
C TYR A 476 -24.51 8.25 1.95
N GLY A 477 -23.54 8.24 1.04
CA GLY A 477 -23.33 9.32 0.07
C GLY A 477 -24.60 9.70 -0.71
N ARG A 478 -25.48 8.73 -1.02
CA ARG A 478 -26.77 8.99 -1.68
C ARG A 478 -27.77 9.69 -0.76
N GLU A 479 -27.83 9.27 0.50
CA GLU A 479 -28.73 9.87 1.48
C GLU A 479 -28.25 11.26 1.89
N HIS A 480 -26.95 11.38 2.18
CA HIS A 480 -26.28 12.64 2.45
C HIS A 480 -26.51 13.64 1.32
N ALA A 481 -26.43 13.23 0.06
CA ALA A 481 -26.68 14.09 -1.09
C ALA A 481 -28.07 14.75 -1.05
N LYS A 482 -29.11 14.05 -0.56
CA LYS A 482 -30.49 14.57 -0.42
C LYS A 482 -30.65 15.53 0.76
N GLU A 483 -29.75 15.48 1.75
CA GLU A 483 -29.82 16.35 2.92
C GLU A 483 -29.55 17.82 2.59
N LYS A 484 -30.26 18.72 3.28
CA LYS A 484 -30.00 20.17 3.23
C LYS A 484 -28.76 20.56 4.04
N ASP A 485 -28.51 19.86 5.14
CA ASP A 485 -27.33 20.08 5.98
C ASP A 485 -26.11 19.42 5.32
N LYS A 486 -25.07 20.22 5.06
CA LYS A 486 -23.78 19.78 4.53
C LYS A 486 -22.63 20.08 5.49
N GLY A 487 -22.94 20.52 6.71
CA GLY A 487 -21.95 20.79 7.75
C GLY A 487 -21.42 19.50 8.38
N VAL A 488 -20.40 19.63 9.23
CA VAL A 488 -19.75 18.49 9.93
C VAL A 488 -20.76 17.60 10.65
N ALA A 489 -21.82 18.16 11.22
CA ALA A 489 -22.87 17.41 11.91
C ALA A 489 -23.53 16.33 11.03
N SER A 490 -23.71 16.60 9.73
CA SER A 490 -24.26 15.62 8.77
C SER A 490 -23.32 14.42 8.54
N TYR A 491 -22.00 14.62 8.64
CA TYR A 491 -21.01 13.53 8.56
C TYR A 491 -20.96 12.73 9.86
N VAL A 492 -21.06 13.40 11.00
CA VAL A 492 -20.96 12.80 12.34
C VAL A 492 -22.18 11.93 12.66
N ARG A 493 -23.38 12.34 12.24
CA ARG A 493 -24.67 11.74 12.61
C ARG A 493 -24.77 10.21 12.41
N PRO A 494 -24.52 9.65 11.21
CA PRO A 494 -24.62 8.20 11.01
C PRO A 494 -23.65 7.41 11.88
N TYR A 495 -22.44 7.95 12.10
CA TYR A 495 -21.43 7.28 12.90
C TYR A 495 -21.76 7.29 14.39
N LEU A 496 -22.32 8.39 14.92
CA LEU A 496 -22.83 8.46 16.30
C LEU A 496 -23.95 7.45 16.54
N LEU A 497 -24.86 7.30 15.57
CA LEU A 497 -26.00 6.39 15.71
C LEU A 497 -25.54 4.94 15.84
N MET A 498 -24.69 4.47 14.93
CA MET A 498 -24.14 3.12 15.01
C MET A 498 -23.28 2.95 16.27
N GLN A 499 -22.44 3.93 16.63
CA GLN A 499 -21.61 3.81 17.83
C GLN A 499 -22.43 3.56 19.10
N LYS A 500 -23.54 4.27 19.28
CA LYS A 500 -24.44 4.07 20.42
C LYS A 500 -24.82 2.59 20.54
N PHE A 501 -25.30 2.00 19.45
CA PHE A 501 -25.76 0.62 19.46
C PHE A 501 -24.63 -0.40 19.61
N LEU A 502 -23.43 -0.10 19.12
CA LEU A 502 -22.24 -0.92 19.39
C LEU A 502 -21.86 -0.91 20.87
N ARG A 503 -21.92 0.24 21.53
CA ARG A 503 -21.56 0.34 22.96
C ARG A 503 -22.61 -0.25 23.90
N ASP A 504 -23.88 -0.32 23.48
CA ASP A 504 -24.94 -1.04 24.20
C ASP A 504 -24.70 -2.57 24.25
N GLN A 505 -23.83 -3.11 23.38
CA GLN A 505 -23.52 -4.54 23.37
C GLN A 505 -22.52 -4.92 24.48
N PRO A 506 -22.68 -6.10 25.13
CA PRO A 506 -21.78 -6.61 26.17
C PRO A 506 -20.49 -7.23 25.60
N ARG A 507 -19.88 -6.54 24.61
CA ARG A 507 -18.64 -6.91 23.93
C ARG A 507 -17.93 -5.68 23.40
N ASP A 508 -16.61 -5.72 23.38
CA ASP A 508 -15.81 -4.69 22.74
C ASP A 508 -15.80 -4.87 21.22
N ILE A 509 -16.34 -3.88 20.52
CA ILE A 509 -16.26 -3.78 19.07
C ILE A 509 -15.40 -2.56 18.75
N PHE A 510 -14.20 -2.81 18.21
CA PHE A 510 -13.32 -1.76 17.70
C PHE A 510 -14.03 -1.05 16.55
N TYR A 511 -14.24 0.25 16.66
CA TYR A 511 -15.04 1.00 15.69
C TYR A 511 -14.17 1.83 14.75
N SER A 512 -14.11 1.44 13.47
CA SER A 512 -13.29 2.07 12.44
C SER A 512 -14.16 2.81 11.42
N LEU A 513 -14.00 4.14 11.37
CA LEU A 513 -14.72 5.02 10.45
C LEU A 513 -14.05 5.03 9.08
N CYS A 514 -14.82 4.86 8.00
CA CYS A 514 -14.32 4.82 6.63
C CYS A 514 -15.10 5.81 5.72
N GLN A 515 -14.99 7.10 6.03
CA GLN A 515 -15.53 8.21 5.23
C GLN A 515 -14.46 8.97 4.41
N TYR A 516 -13.26 8.41 4.30
CA TYR A 516 -12.21 8.91 3.39
C TYR A 516 -11.55 10.26 3.74
N GLY A 517 -11.64 10.70 5.00
CA GLY A 517 -11.07 11.97 5.48
C GLY A 517 -11.98 13.20 5.28
N MET A 518 -13.19 12.99 4.76
CA MET A 518 -14.22 14.00 4.62
C MET A 518 -14.51 14.73 5.93
N ALA A 519 -14.76 16.03 5.80
CA ALA A 519 -15.05 16.94 6.90
C ALA A 519 -14.02 16.87 8.05
N ASN A 520 -12.74 16.66 7.73
CA ASN A 520 -11.63 16.58 8.69
C ASN A 520 -11.93 15.61 9.85
N VAL A 521 -12.22 14.35 9.54
CA VAL A 521 -12.61 13.34 10.54
C VAL A 521 -11.74 13.28 11.79
N TRP A 522 -10.45 13.60 11.67
CA TRP A 522 -9.52 13.63 12.80
C TRP A 522 -9.93 14.65 13.88
N GLU A 523 -10.67 15.71 13.52
CA GLU A 523 -11.19 16.71 14.46
C GLU A 523 -12.42 16.21 15.25
N TRP A 524 -13.17 15.23 14.72
CA TRP A 524 -14.45 14.81 15.30
C TRP A 524 -14.59 13.32 15.64
N GLY A 525 -13.80 12.43 15.04
CA GLY A 525 -13.92 10.97 15.19
C GLY A 525 -13.82 10.51 16.64
N ARG A 526 -12.91 11.12 17.41
CA ARG A 526 -12.78 10.84 18.85
C ARG A 526 -14.03 11.17 19.67
N PHE A 527 -14.81 12.17 19.27
CA PHE A 527 -16.04 12.57 19.98
C PHE A 527 -17.21 11.63 19.66
N VAL A 528 -17.07 10.85 18.60
CA VAL A 528 -17.93 9.70 18.29
C VAL A 528 -17.47 8.44 19.03
N ASP A 529 -16.40 8.49 19.84
CA ASP A 529 -15.81 7.32 20.51
C ASP A 529 -15.42 6.22 19.49
N ALA A 530 -15.03 6.65 18.28
CA ALA A 530 -14.41 5.81 17.27
C ALA A 530 -12.99 5.45 17.66
N ASN A 531 -12.58 4.22 17.36
CA ASN A 531 -11.23 3.76 17.67
C ASN A 531 -10.21 4.07 16.57
N SER A 532 -10.66 4.21 15.32
CA SER A 532 -9.85 4.77 14.24
C SER A 532 -10.71 5.43 13.18
N TRP A 533 -10.08 6.20 12.29
CA TRP A 533 -10.75 6.82 11.15
C TRP A 533 -9.84 6.93 9.93
N ARG A 534 -10.36 6.56 8.76
CA ARG A 534 -9.72 6.76 7.47
C ARG A 534 -9.50 8.26 7.22
N THR A 535 -8.26 8.64 6.97
CA THR A 535 -7.86 10.05 6.73
C THR A 535 -7.84 10.44 5.26
N THR A 536 -7.96 9.48 4.35
CA THR A 536 -7.81 9.65 2.90
C THR A 536 -8.72 8.70 2.13
N GLY A 537 -8.83 8.91 0.81
CA GLY A 537 -9.27 7.88 -0.13
C GLY A 537 -8.41 6.61 -0.07
N ASP A 538 -8.80 5.59 -0.83
CA ASP A 538 -8.21 4.25 -0.76
C ASP A 538 -6.76 4.22 -1.26
N ILE A 539 -5.92 3.46 -0.57
CA ILE A 539 -4.57 3.17 -1.02
C ILE A 539 -4.62 2.23 -2.23
N THR A 540 -3.83 2.57 -3.24
CA THR A 540 -3.57 1.69 -4.38
C THR A 540 -2.13 1.24 -4.35
N ASP A 541 -1.88 0.05 -4.88
CA ASP A 541 -0.55 -0.57 -4.90
C ASP A 541 0.41 0.16 -5.87
N THR A 542 0.83 1.36 -5.51
CA THR A 542 1.82 2.20 -6.21
C THR A 542 2.56 3.12 -5.24
N TRP A 543 3.80 3.47 -5.58
CA TRP A 543 4.59 4.44 -4.81
C TRP A 543 3.87 5.78 -4.65
N ARG A 544 3.25 6.31 -5.72
CA ARG A 544 2.56 7.61 -5.69
C ARG A 544 1.43 7.62 -4.66
N SER A 545 0.57 6.61 -4.68
CA SER A 545 -0.54 6.50 -3.73
C SER A 545 -0.04 6.37 -2.29
N MET A 546 0.97 5.51 -2.05
CA MET A 546 1.58 5.36 -0.73
C MET A 546 2.23 6.67 -0.26
N TYR A 547 2.94 7.37 -1.15
CA TYR A 547 3.57 8.66 -0.85
C TYR A 547 2.56 9.73 -0.48
N ASP A 548 1.51 9.89 -1.28
CA ASP A 548 0.48 10.90 -1.06
C ASP A 548 -0.27 10.63 0.25
N ILE A 549 -0.69 9.38 0.47
CA ILE A 549 -1.45 9.00 1.67
C ILE A 549 -0.57 9.08 2.93
N GLY A 550 0.63 8.51 2.89
CA GLY A 550 1.50 8.39 4.06
C GLY A 550 2.27 9.67 4.39
N PHE A 551 2.93 10.30 3.41
CA PHE A 551 3.79 11.47 3.67
C PHE A 551 3.04 12.80 3.56
N ARG A 552 2.15 12.95 2.57
CA ARG A 552 1.50 14.24 2.33
C ARG A 552 0.29 14.46 3.22
N LYS A 553 -0.58 13.46 3.33
CA LYS A 553 -1.86 13.60 4.06
C LYS A 553 -1.75 13.39 5.57
N GLN A 554 -0.68 12.77 6.07
CA GLN A 554 -0.48 12.60 7.52
C GLN A 554 0.31 13.72 8.20
N ALA A 555 1.01 14.56 7.43
CA ALA A 555 1.80 15.64 8.00
C ALA A 555 0.86 16.63 8.73
N GLY A 556 1.15 16.91 9.99
CA GLY A 556 0.31 17.75 10.85
C GLY A 556 -0.88 17.03 11.50
N LEU A 557 -1.10 15.72 11.29
CA LEU A 557 -2.20 15.00 11.93
C LEU A 557 -1.83 14.34 13.28
N ALA A 558 -0.58 14.49 13.72
CA ALA A 558 -0.05 13.81 14.90
C ALA A 558 -0.78 14.17 16.21
N GLU A 559 -1.38 15.35 16.31
CA GLU A 559 -2.10 15.80 17.52
C GLU A 559 -3.45 15.08 17.74
N TYR A 560 -4.02 14.48 16.69
CA TYR A 560 -5.33 13.84 16.73
C TYR A 560 -5.28 12.36 17.09
N ALA A 561 -4.11 11.72 16.94
CA ALA A 561 -3.89 10.34 17.35
C ALA A 561 -3.51 10.24 18.83
N ALA A 562 -4.11 9.28 19.53
CA ALA A 562 -3.87 9.00 20.94
C ALA A 562 -4.26 7.55 21.26
N PRO A 563 -3.83 6.98 22.41
CA PRO A 563 -4.33 5.68 22.86
C PRO A 563 -5.86 5.58 22.77
N GLY A 564 -6.35 4.55 22.06
CA GLY A 564 -7.77 4.34 21.80
C GLY A 564 -8.32 5.01 20.54
N HIS A 565 -7.55 5.86 19.86
CA HIS A 565 -8.01 6.72 18.75
C HIS A 565 -6.91 6.96 17.70
N TRP A 566 -7.01 6.34 16.53
CA TRP A 566 -5.91 6.30 15.56
C TRP A 566 -6.29 6.88 14.19
N ASN A 567 -5.37 7.67 13.60
CA ASN A 567 -5.44 8.02 12.18
C ASN A 567 -5.17 6.76 11.35
N ASP A 568 -6.04 6.49 10.38
CA ASP A 568 -5.94 5.32 9.50
C ASP A 568 -5.55 5.76 8.06
N PRO A 569 -4.26 5.67 7.69
CA PRO A 569 -3.78 5.82 6.32
C PRO A 569 -4.02 4.59 5.44
N ASP A 570 -4.96 3.72 5.79
CA ASP A 570 -5.40 2.55 5.01
C ASP A 570 -4.42 1.34 5.05
N MET A 571 -4.86 0.24 4.44
CA MET A 571 -4.25 -1.09 4.50
C MET A 571 -2.83 -1.17 3.95
N LEU A 572 -2.09 -2.20 4.40
CA LEU A 572 -0.74 -2.49 3.92
C LEU A 572 -0.79 -3.18 2.54
N ILE A 573 -0.05 -2.62 1.58
CA ILE A 573 0.04 -3.10 0.18
C ILE A 573 1.33 -3.89 -0.08
N VAL A 574 1.79 -4.67 0.90
CA VAL A 574 2.97 -5.56 0.80
C VAL A 574 2.57 -6.99 0.43
N GLY A 575 3.50 -7.78 -0.09
CA GLY A 575 3.23 -9.17 -0.50
C GLY A 575 2.40 -9.26 -1.79
N LYS A 576 1.52 -10.26 -1.89
CA LYS A 576 0.70 -10.49 -3.09
C LYS A 576 -0.72 -9.90 -3.00
N VAL A 577 -1.05 -8.98 -3.89
CA VAL A 577 -2.31 -8.21 -3.93
C VAL A 577 -2.92 -8.20 -5.35
N GLY A 578 -4.22 -7.92 -5.50
CA GLY A 578 -4.84 -7.83 -6.85
C GLY A 578 -6.35 -8.01 -6.99
N TRP A 579 -7.14 -7.96 -5.92
CA TRP A 579 -8.63 -8.00 -5.96
C TRP A 579 -9.25 -9.16 -6.76
N SER A 580 -8.59 -10.32 -6.88
CA SER A 580 -9.12 -11.48 -7.61
C SER A 580 -8.26 -12.74 -7.39
N SER A 581 -8.61 -13.85 -8.05
CA SER A 581 -7.72 -15.02 -8.14
C SER A 581 -6.38 -14.74 -8.83
N ASN A 582 -6.25 -13.61 -9.53
CA ASN A 582 -5.03 -13.21 -10.25
C ASN A 582 -4.16 -12.30 -9.37
N LEU A 583 -3.77 -12.81 -8.21
CA LEU A 583 -2.83 -12.11 -7.34
C LEU A 583 -1.47 -11.97 -8.01
N ARG A 584 -0.80 -10.86 -7.70
CA ARG A 584 0.55 -10.55 -8.16
C ARG A 584 1.35 -9.96 -7.01
N ASP A 585 2.66 -10.03 -7.09
CA ASP A 585 3.52 -9.27 -6.18
C ASP A 585 3.14 -7.78 -6.23
N SER A 586 3.25 -7.12 -5.09
CA SER A 586 3.15 -5.67 -4.96
C SER A 586 4.01 -4.98 -6.03
N ARG A 587 3.49 -3.88 -6.58
CA ARG A 587 4.24 -3.01 -7.49
C ARG A 587 5.27 -2.17 -6.74
N LEU A 588 5.22 -2.14 -5.41
CA LEU A 588 6.24 -1.50 -4.62
C LEU A 588 7.55 -2.28 -4.69
N THR A 589 8.65 -1.55 -4.94
CA THR A 589 9.99 -2.13 -4.82
C THR A 589 10.26 -2.60 -3.38
N PRO A 590 11.24 -3.49 -3.15
CA PRO A 590 11.62 -3.87 -1.79
C PRO A 590 11.93 -2.67 -0.88
N ASP A 591 12.56 -1.62 -1.41
CA ASP A 591 12.88 -0.41 -0.66
C ASP A 591 11.63 0.40 -0.29
N GLU A 592 10.70 0.52 -1.23
CA GLU A 592 9.41 1.18 -1.02
C GLU A 592 8.57 0.45 0.03
N GLN A 593 8.64 -0.89 0.10
CA GLN A 593 7.96 -1.68 1.11
C GLN A 593 8.57 -1.50 2.51
N TYR A 594 9.90 -1.39 2.63
CA TYR A 594 10.54 -0.98 3.90
C TYR A 594 10.09 0.42 4.33
N THR A 595 10.05 1.37 3.39
CA THR A 595 9.55 2.73 3.64
C THR A 595 8.09 2.72 4.11
N HIS A 596 7.22 1.97 3.44
CA HIS A 596 5.81 1.87 3.76
C HIS A 596 5.58 1.36 5.20
N ILE A 597 6.22 0.24 5.59
CA ILE A 597 6.10 -0.29 6.95
C ILE A 597 6.72 0.67 7.98
N THR A 598 7.89 1.25 7.68
CA THR A 598 8.55 2.21 8.57
C THR A 598 7.67 3.44 8.83
N LEU A 599 7.04 3.98 7.79
CA LEU A 599 6.18 5.14 7.94
C LEU A 599 4.90 4.79 8.71
N TRP A 600 4.22 3.69 8.38
CA TRP A 600 3.01 3.26 9.12
C TRP A 600 3.30 3.00 10.60
N THR A 601 4.44 2.38 10.91
CA THR A 601 4.85 2.18 12.31
C THR A 601 5.16 3.50 13.02
N LEU A 602 5.82 4.46 12.37
CA LEU A 602 6.00 5.81 12.90
C LEU A 602 4.68 6.56 13.09
N LEU A 603 3.70 6.35 12.21
CA LEU A 603 2.41 7.02 12.29
C LEU A 603 1.50 6.48 13.40
N ALA A 604 1.89 5.40 14.09
CA ALA A 604 1.01 4.67 14.99
C ALA A 604 -0.32 4.27 14.28
N SER A 605 -0.22 3.88 13.00
CA SER A 605 -1.38 3.54 12.19
C SER A 605 -1.88 2.12 12.44
N ASN A 606 -3.09 1.86 11.95
CA ASN A 606 -3.64 0.53 11.79
C ASN A 606 -2.70 -0.33 10.91
N MET A 607 -2.24 -1.48 11.42
CA MET A 607 -1.37 -2.41 10.69
C MET A 607 -2.19 -3.56 10.12
N LEU A 608 -3.04 -3.26 9.13
CA LEU A 608 -3.94 -4.22 8.48
C LEU A 608 -3.32 -4.75 7.19
N ILE A 609 -2.91 -6.02 7.19
CA ILE A 609 -2.32 -6.70 6.04
C ILE A 609 -3.38 -6.88 4.94
N GLY A 610 -3.08 -6.46 3.71
CA GLY A 610 -3.98 -6.60 2.55
C GLY A 610 -3.69 -7.80 1.63
N CYS A 611 -2.57 -8.50 1.79
CA CYS A 611 -2.21 -9.62 0.92
C CYS A 611 -2.84 -10.96 1.36
N ASP A 612 -2.76 -11.95 0.48
CA ASP A 612 -3.03 -13.34 0.83
C ASP A 612 -1.90 -13.89 1.70
N ILE A 613 -2.17 -14.08 2.99
CA ILE A 613 -1.18 -14.53 3.98
C ILE A 613 -0.66 -15.92 3.64
N ALA A 614 -1.47 -16.80 3.04
CA ALA A 614 -1.03 -18.15 2.68
C ALA A 614 0.13 -18.12 1.65
N GLN A 615 0.17 -17.09 0.80
CA GLN A 615 1.19 -16.90 -0.24
C GLN A 615 2.33 -15.95 0.17
N MET A 616 2.37 -15.53 1.43
CA MET A 616 3.38 -14.59 1.93
C MET A 616 4.78 -15.21 1.89
N ASP A 617 5.72 -14.50 1.26
CA ASP A 617 7.14 -14.87 1.18
C ASP A 617 7.92 -14.45 2.45
N ASP A 618 9.12 -14.98 2.60
CA ASP A 618 10.02 -14.69 3.72
C ASP A 618 10.45 -13.21 3.78
N PHE A 619 10.50 -12.53 2.64
CA PHE A 619 10.71 -11.08 2.59
C PHE A 619 9.58 -10.33 3.30
N THR A 620 8.32 -10.61 2.93
CA THR A 620 7.14 -9.99 3.51
C THR A 620 6.95 -10.37 4.98
N VAL A 621 7.25 -11.62 5.35
CA VAL A 621 7.31 -12.03 6.76
C VAL A 621 8.37 -11.21 7.51
N GLY A 622 9.56 -11.02 6.93
CA GLY A 622 10.63 -10.20 7.51
C GLY A 622 10.23 -8.74 7.71
N LEU A 623 9.41 -8.17 6.82
CA LEU A 623 8.86 -6.82 6.96
C LEU A 623 7.88 -6.72 8.15
N LEU A 624 6.99 -7.71 8.30
CA LEU A 624 5.89 -7.67 9.27
C LEU A 624 6.28 -8.22 10.65
N CYS A 625 7.26 -9.11 10.74
CA CYS A 625 7.65 -9.83 11.95
C CYS A 625 8.98 -9.33 12.53
N ASN A 626 9.17 -8.01 12.56
CA ASN A 626 10.30 -7.40 13.25
C ASN A 626 9.86 -6.87 14.62
N HIS A 627 10.45 -7.43 15.68
CA HIS A 627 10.12 -7.13 17.07
C HIS A 627 10.24 -5.63 17.39
N GLU A 628 11.37 -5.01 17.05
CA GLU A 628 11.63 -3.62 17.45
C GLU A 628 10.80 -2.63 16.62
N VAL A 629 10.59 -2.93 15.33
CA VAL A 629 9.73 -2.13 14.45
C VAL A 629 8.27 -2.16 14.94
N ASN A 630 7.74 -3.33 15.27
CA ASN A 630 6.37 -3.46 15.78
C ASN A 630 6.21 -2.81 17.15
N LEU A 631 7.23 -2.88 18.02
CA LEU A 631 7.21 -2.18 19.31
C LEU A 631 7.18 -0.66 19.15
N ILE A 632 7.71 -0.08 18.06
CA ILE A 632 7.50 1.35 17.81
C ILE A 632 6.02 1.62 17.55
N ASN A 633 5.37 0.89 16.63
CA ASN A 633 3.94 1.07 16.36
C ASN A 633 3.11 0.91 17.64
N GLN A 634 3.42 -0.10 18.45
CA GLN A 634 2.69 -0.49 19.65
C GLN A 634 3.11 0.27 20.94
N ASP A 635 4.01 1.25 20.86
CA ASP A 635 4.46 1.99 22.04
C ASP A 635 3.30 2.68 22.78
N VAL A 636 3.24 2.47 24.10
CA VAL A 636 2.10 2.84 24.95
C VAL A 636 1.92 4.35 25.13
N LEU A 637 2.90 5.18 24.75
CA LEU A 637 2.69 6.62 24.69
C LEU A 637 1.65 6.98 23.62
N GLY A 638 1.47 6.13 22.60
CA GLY A 638 0.44 6.26 21.58
C GLY A 638 0.57 7.53 20.74
N LYS A 639 1.80 8.01 20.54
CA LYS A 639 2.07 9.22 19.74
C LYS A 639 2.41 8.85 18.32
N GLN A 640 1.65 9.41 17.39
CA GLN A 640 1.98 9.45 15.97
C GLN A 640 3.19 10.37 15.74
N ALA A 641 4.04 10.00 14.79
CA ALA A 641 5.13 10.85 14.30
C ALA A 641 4.60 12.02 13.44
N ASP A 642 5.37 13.10 13.41
CA ASP A 642 5.20 14.16 12.41
C ASP A 642 6.52 14.40 11.65
N ARG A 643 6.43 15.09 10.52
CA ARG A 643 7.60 15.48 9.74
C ARG A 643 8.34 16.61 10.45
N VAL A 644 9.57 16.32 10.87
CA VAL A 644 10.44 17.27 11.58
C VAL A 644 11.44 17.97 10.67
N SER A 645 11.72 17.41 9.48
CA SER A 645 12.62 18.03 8.51
C SER A 645 12.29 17.63 7.08
N LYS A 646 12.57 18.53 6.14
CA LYS A 646 12.57 18.27 4.70
C LYS A 646 13.75 19.00 4.06
N ASP A 647 14.64 18.23 3.44
CA ASP A 647 15.91 18.68 2.88
C ASP A 647 16.04 18.13 1.45
N GLY A 648 15.53 18.91 0.48
CA GLY A 648 15.30 18.40 -0.87
C GLY A 648 14.35 17.19 -0.84
N ASP A 649 14.86 16.07 -1.34
CA ASP A 649 14.17 14.78 -1.40
C ASP A 649 14.34 13.91 -0.14
N ILE A 650 15.04 14.42 0.89
CA ILE A 650 15.11 13.73 2.19
C ILE A 650 14.02 14.28 3.12
N GLU A 651 13.12 13.41 3.57
CA GLU A 651 12.12 13.72 4.60
C GLU A 651 12.46 12.98 5.89
N VAL A 652 12.38 13.67 7.03
CA VAL A 652 12.65 13.10 8.36
C VAL A 652 11.40 13.20 9.22
N TRP A 653 10.99 12.06 9.76
CA TRP A 653 9.84 11.94 10.65
C TRP A 653 10.28 11.41 11.99
N ALA A 654 9.70 11.93 13.07
CA ALA A 654 10.08 11.51 14.41
C ALA A 654 8.88 11.41 15.35
N ARG A 655 8.94 10.46 16.29
CA ARG A 655 7.98 10.30 17.40
C ARG A 655 8.68 10.07 18.73
N PRO A 656 8.22 10.70 19.82
CA PRO A 656 8.65 10.33 21.16
C PRO A 656 8.09 8.94 21.54
N LEU A 657 8.81 8.24 22.41
CA LEU A 657 8.45 6.92 22.93
C LEU A 657 8.29 6.95 24.46
N SER A 658 7.55 5.99 25.00
CA SER A 658 7.22 5.91 26.43
C SER A 658 8.44 5.77 27.36
N ASP A 659 9.56 5.26 26.86
CA ASP A 659 10.82 5.10 27.61
C ASP A 659 11.73 6.35 27.57
N GLY A 660 11.24 7.47 27.04
CA GLY A 660 11.97 8.73 26.90
C GLY A 660 12.91 8.80 25.70
N SER A 661 13.00 7.74 24.89
CA SER A 661 13.71 7.77 23.61
C SER A 661 12.84 8.31 22.47
N GLN A 662 13.41 8.40 21.27
CA GLN A 662 12.71 8.85 20.07
C GLN A 662 12.92 7.85 18.92
N ALA A 663 11.87 7.53 18.17
CA ALA A 663 12.00 6.83 16.89
C ALA A 663 12.06 7.84 15.75
N ILE A 664 12.97 7.63 14.79
CA ILE A 664 13.26 8.54 13.68
C ILE A 664 13.33 7.72 12.38
N GLY A 665 12.55 8.13 11.38
CA GLY A 665 12.66 7.65 10.00
C GLY A 665 13.30 8.72 9.12
N ILE A 666 14.38 8.36 8.43
CA ILE A 666 15.02 9.20 7.40
C ILE A 666 14.69 8.57 6.05
N PHE A 667 13.93 9.25 5.22
CA PHE A 667 13.37 8.74 3.97
C PHE A 667 13.96 9.46 2.78
N ASN A 668 14.37 8.71 1.77
CA ASN A 668 14.69 9.26 0.46
C ASN A 668 13.45 9.14 -0.43
N VAL A 669 12.75 10.25 -0.69
CA VAL A 669 11.55 10.27 -1.53
C VAL A 669 11.84 10.69 -2.98
N GLY A 670 13.12 10.83 -3.32
CA GLY A 670 13.61 11.21 -4.64
C GLY A 670 13.86 10.01 -5.55
N THR A 671 14.36 10.28 -6.76
CA THR A 671 14.48 9.28 -7.84
C THR A 671 15.78 8.49 -7.85
N ASP A 672 16.78 8.91 -7.06
CA ASP A 672 18.13 8.36 -7.09
C ASP A 672 18.58 7.93 -5.69
N ASP A 673 19.51 6.96 -5.61
CA ASP A 673 20.15 6.58 -4.35
C ASP A 673 20.95 7.78 -3.80
N VAL A 674 20.79 8.11 -2.51
CA VAL A 674 21.44 9.28 -1.88
C VAL A 674 22.33 8.86 -0.72
N LYS A 675 23.54 9.42 -0.65
CA LYS A 675 24.42 9.28 0.52
C LYS A 675 24.02 10.31 1.58
N VAL A 676 23.67 9.85 2.76
CA VAL A 676 23.16 10.66 3.88
C VAL A 676 24.10 10.56 5.09
N ASP A 677 24.39 11.69 5.72
CA ASP A 677 24.98 11.75 7.05
C ASP A 677 23.86 11.86 8.11
N ILE A 678 23.65 10.79 8.86
CA ILE A 678 22.64 10.69 9.93
C ILE A 678 22.84 11.79 10.98
N LYS A 679 24.07 12.27 11.20
CA LYS A 679 24.38 13.32 12.18
C LYS A 679 23.74 14.67 11.82
N LYS A 680 23.26 14.85 10.59
CA LYS A 680 22.49 16.04 10.20
C LYS A 680 21.12 16.10 10.90
N TYR A 681 20.57 14.94 11.29
CA TYR A 681 19.21 14.82 11.81
C TYR A 681 19.16 14.26 13.24
N VAL A 682 20.27 13.68 13.73
CA VAL A 682 20.37 13.09 15.06
C VAL A 682 21.66 13.57 15.75
N SER A 683 21.59 13.92 17.03
CA SER A 683 22.77 14.29 17.80
C SER A 683 23.76 13.12 17.93
N SER A 684 25.05 13.38 17.71
CA SER A 684 26.12 12.40 17.89
C SER A 684 26.35 11.99 19.35
N SER A 685 25.77 12.72 20.32
CA SER A 685 25.80 12.37 21.75
C SER A 685 24.72 11.35 22.15
N MET A 686 23.91 10.88 21.21
CA MET A 686 22.90 9.87 21.44
C MET A 686 23.40 8.48 21.06
N SER A 687 22.91 7.46 21.76
CA SER A 687 22.93 6.09 21.25
C SER A 687 21.96 5.99 20.07
N ILE A 688 22.40 5.40 18.96
CA ILE A 688 21.64 5.30 17.71
C ILE A 688 21.55 3.83 17.32
N ARG A 689 20.32 3.31 17.25
CA ARG A 689 20.04 1.92 16.92
C ARG A 689 19.27 1.80 15.62
N ASP A 690 19.75 0.99 14.68
CA ASP A 690 19.01 0.57 13.48
C ASP A 690 17.97 -0.48 13.87
N LEU A 691 16.69 -0.11 13.77
CA LEU A 691 15.56 -0.92 14.18
C LEU A 691 15.32 -2.13 13.26
N TRP A 692 15.55 -1.96 11.95
CA TRP A 692 15.39 -3.06 11.01
C TRP A 692 16.43 -4.14 11.25
N ARG A 693 17.67 -3.76 11.52
CA ARG A 693 18.78 -4.69 11.78
C ARG A 693 18.94 -5.09 13.24
N GLN A 694 18.19 -4.45 14.15
CA GLN A 694 18.30 -4.62 15.61
C GLN A 694 19.74 -4.48 16.08
N LYS A 695 20.41 -3.40 15.63
CA LYS A 695 21.85 -3.19 15.83
C LYS A 695 22.15 -1.75 16.19
N ASP A 696 23.00 -1.55 17.19
CA ASP A 696 23.55 -0.23 17.51
C ASP A 696 24.59 0.19 16.47
N LEU A 697 24.50 1.43 16.00
CA LEU A 697 25.37 1.98 14.97
C LEU A 697 26.63 2.59 15.58
N SER A 698 27.78 2.21 15.03
CA SER A 698 29.06 2.87 15.33
C SER A 698 29.21 4.19 14.58
N ALA A 699 30.18 5.02 14.98
CA ALA A 699 30.44 6.32 14.35
C ALA A 699 30.71 6.22 12.83
N ASN A 700 31.32 5.11 12.37
CA ASN A 700 31.63 4.87 10.96
C ASN A 700 30.40 4.45 10.14
N GLU A 701 29.28 4.11 10.79
CA GLU A 701 28.03 3.69 10.16
C GLU A 701 27.00 4.83 10.09
N LEU A 702 27.35 6.02 10.59
CA LEU A 702 26.48 7.20 10.58
C LEU A 702 26.41 7.88 9.21
N THR A 703 27.22 7.46 8.25
CA THR A 703 27.06 7.84 6.84
C THR A 703 26.67 6.60 6.05
N CYS A 704 25.51 6.64 5.41
CA CYS A 704 24.97 5.50 4.67
C CYS A 704 24.31 5.93 3.36
N THR A 705 24.19 5.00 2.42
CA THR A 705 23.39 5.19 1.21
C THR A 705 21.95 4.80 1.54
N ILE A 706 21.00 5.71 1.35
CA ILE A 706 19.58 5.42 1.37
C ILE A 706 19.12 5.27 -0.08
N PRO A 707 18.66 4.07 -0.50
CA PRO A 707 18.21 3.85 -1.87
C PRO A 707 17.07 4.79 -2.29
N THR A 708 16.87 4.96 -3.59
CA THR A 708 15.64 5.55 -4.15
C THR A 708 14.42 4.98 -3.43
N HIS A 709 13.58 5.85 -2.87
CA HIS A 709 12.37 5.47 -2.13
C HIS A 709 12.58 4.59 -0.89
N GLY A 710 13.83 4.43 -0.43
CA GLY A 710 14.20 3.68 0.76
C GLY A 710 14.24 4.53 2.03
N CYS A 711 14.54 3.88 3.16
CA CYS A 711 14.60 4.53 4.45
C CYS A 711 15.72 4.01 5.36
N LYS A 712 16.12 4.84 6.33
CA LYS A 712 16.83 4.41 7.53
C LYS A 712 15.91 4.59 8.74
N TYR A 713 15.72 3.54 9.52
CA TYR A 713 14.82 3.55 10.67
C TYR A 713 15.58 3.38 11.98
N LEU A 714 15.49 4.39 12.84
CA LEU A 714 16.36 4.55 14.00
C LEU A 714 15.55 4.69 15.28
N LYS A 715 16.09 4.14 16.37
CA LYS A 715 15.74 4.54 17.74
C LYS A 715 16.93 5.26 18.35
N VAL A 716 16.69 6.43 18.92
CA VAL A 716 17.72 7.29 19.48
C VAL A 716 17.43 7.59 20.94
N LYS A 717 18.45 7.47 21.79
CA LYS A 717 18.32 7.71 23.24
C LYS A 717 19.55 8.45 23.73
N GLN A 718 19.33 9.46 24.58
CA GLN A 718 20.42 10.20 25.21
C GLN A 718 21.30 9.24 26.01
N MET A 719 22.62 9.33 25.81
CA MET A 719 23.57 8.55 26.61
C MET A 719 23.54 9.08 28.04
N THR A 720 23.19 8.23 29.00
CA THR A 720 23.48 8.52 30.42
C THR A 720 25.00 8.51 30.57
N ILE A 721 25.57 9.67 30.86
CA ILE A 721 26.94 9.75 31.36
C ILE A 721 26.83 9.33 32.83
N ASP A 722 27.20 8.09 33.13
CA ASP A 722 27.43 7.68 34.50
C ASP A 722 28.62 8.49 35.01
N ASN A 723 28.36 9.47 35.88
CA ASN A 723 29.38 10.26 36.58
C ASN A 723 29.98 9.49 37.75
#